data_AF-A0A9P7UKH7-F1
#
_entry.id   AF-A0A9P7UKH7-F1
#
_cell.length_a   1.000
_cell.length_b   1.000
_cell.length_c   1.000
_cell.angle_alpha   90.00
_cell.angle_beta   90.00
_cell.angle_gamma   90.00
#
_symmetry.space_group_name_H-M   'P 1'
#
loop_
_entity.id
_entity.type
_entity.pdbx_description
1 polymer ?
#
loop_
_entity_poly.entity_id
_entity_poly.type
_entity_poly.pdbx_seq_one_letter_code
_entity_poly.pdbx_strand_id
1 'polypeptide(L)'
;MVDLFDNISRNLERIGAVPVEEYLNSAKYDTLPVNYDLDLNFSSDTETSNKPLDGNIEHEAKTSVITTEPFQHDATASENPLELLKSQCKACFPNYPIWDILRFTIDEDTILITGETHKTWRAKLTITKPSGEFMSVRSLQSTDNAAVLGDAIQKAIEGGALDFIARHDSPLSDQTQQTRPVESDKCLPADETSPSEPVQTDPPSEPTQSTKLGKAARKKERKQKKRIRESREAAVIIASEADNDSTVSELAQSQGAKTSVSETSNTTARSTIEEVEALFATHKHQNSILRWYRYTRKPQDRKGTSTCGFALFVKLSNAVHHVYSSPSIYADEGVAKEACAEVALREGFSEFMRSFEGSPYSAITDDSDTVIDLQRFYECLSKPFRETFGNRAAHEIQATQWLNTTVDKAKGSQLVCSFHSIRRNGGDNLVGYLLRLERGTVTMSYLVEPRFRKEKDAKAAVCLQAMALGLGDYLRSLELEVESRVTRPMKDFANKIRKVLPNPSTEITFTVEREAYGAAVHIKSNIDSPEGGRSKYSVPCEYRSKSDAETAVLCVATRVGAIEYLMFGKKPPPPGYVPTLANEAIEVLDDQKKRAQERLEVEPGEVVRTMTPVPDETSRGDLSLAQGSSSSLLPPPLSQLYSPNMLDSITHAQELMRLRANVEKSRPAHGQQKRCLEQEEQNLSRVKRAKVK
;
A
#
# COMPACT_ATOMS: atom_id res chain seq x y z
N MET A 1 8.77 11.05 53.85
CA MET A 1 8.25 11.42 52.52
C MET A 1 9.41 11.96 51.74
N VAL A 2 9.90 11.22 50.75
CA VAL A 2 10.88 11.75 49.80
C VAL A 2 10.10 12.70 48.90
N ASP A 3 10.61 13.93 48.75
CA ASP A 3 9.94 14.96 47.99
C ASP A 3 9.71 14.47 46.55
N LEU A 4 8.46 14.45 46.11
CA LEU A 4 8.07 13.97 44.77
C LEU A 4 8.86 14.74 43.70
N PHE A 5 9.18 15.99 43.99
CA PHE A 5 9.97 16.87 43.14
C PHE A 5 11.40 16.36 42.94
N ASP A 6 12.07 15.88 43.98
CA ASP A 6 13.44 15.33 43.87
C ASP A 6 13.48 14.06 43.00
N ASN A 7 12.41 13.27 43.05
CA ASN A 7 12.33 12.03 42.29
C ASN A 7 12.06 12.31 40.80
N ILE A 8 11.23 13.31 40.49
CA ILE A 8 11.00 13.78 39.13
C ILE A 8 12.28 14.39 38.56
N SER A 9 12.96 15.26 39.32
CA SER A 9 14.22 15.88 38.89
C SER A 9 15.30 14.84 38.58
N ARG A 10 15.50 13.82 39.43
CA ARG A 10 16.47 12.73 39.14
C ARG A 10 16.09 11.90 37.92
N ASN A 11 14.80 11.67 37.68
CA ASN A 11 14.37 10.93 36.49
C ASN A 11 14.58 11.75 35.21
N LEU A 12 14.39 13.07 35.27
CA LEU A 12 14.67 13.98 34.18
C LEU A 12 16.18 14.08 33.89
N GLU A 13 17.02 14.17 34.93
CA GLU A 13 18.49 14.14 34.77
C GLU A 13 18.97 12.83 34.12
N ARG A 14 18.37 11.67 34.48
CA ARG A 14 18.72 10.37 33.87
C ARG A 14 18.43 10.28 32.37
N ILE A 15 17.47 11.04 31.85
CA ILE A 15 17.16 11.09 30.42
C ILE A 15 17.89 12.24 29.70
N GLY A 16 18.84 12.89 30.37
CA GLY A 16 19.67 13.95 29.80
C GLY A 16 19.01 15.34 29.83
N ALA A 17 17.97 15.53 30.65
CA ALA A 17 17.45 16.87 30.90
C ALA A 17 18.46 17.65 31.75
N VAL A 18 18.74 18.88 31.34
CA VAL A 18 19.68 19.77 32.01
C VAL A 18 18.86 20.77 32.85
N PRO A 19 19.23 21.05 34.11
CA PRO A 19 18.57 22.08 34.92
C PRO A 19 18.52 23.41 34.20
N VAL A 20 17.44 24.18 34.41
CA VAL A 20 17.22 25.46 33.73
C VAL A 20 18.39 26.43 33.99
N GLU A 21 18.98 26.39 35.18
CA GLU A 21 20.14 27.20 35.56
C GLU A 21 21.38 26.87 34.73
N GLU A 22 21.59 25.58 34.42
CA GLU A 22 22.71 25.12 33.59
C GLU A 22 22.46 25.39 32.11
N TYR A 23 21.21 25.29 31.65
CA TYR A 23 20.81 25.75 30.32
C TYR A 23 21.02 27.26 30.14
N LEU A 24 20.60 28.07 31.10
CA LEU A 24 20.77 29.53 31.07
C LEU A 24 22.24 29.96 31.21
N ASN A 25 23.08 29.16 31.87
CA ASN A 25 24.51 29.41 31.95
C ASN A 25 25.26 28.97 30.69
N SER A 26 24.81 27.93 29.98
CA SER A 26 25.39 27.55 28.69
C SER A 26 25.11 28.61 27.60
N ALA A 27 23.96 29.28 27.67
CA ALA A 27 23.61 30.40 26.79
C ALA A 27 24.47 31.67 26.99
N LYS A 28 25.24 31.79 28.09
CA LYS A 28 26.09 32.97 28.35
C LYS A 28 27.43 32.96 27.60
N TYR A 29 27.83 31.83 27.01
CA TYR A 29 29.14 31.71 26.35
C TYR A 29 29.08 31.82 24.82
N ASP A 30 27.89 31.88 24.22
CA ASP A 30 27.71 32.09 22.79
C ASP A 30 27.00 33.43 22.52
N THR A 31 27.74 34.53 22.63
CA THR A 31 27.27 35.84 22.15
C THR A 31 28.07 36.30 20.93
N LEU A 32 27.53 36.01 19.74
CA LEU A 32 27.61 36.94 18.61
C LEU A 32 26.39 37.88 18.70
N PRO A 33 26.55 39.20 18.50
CA PRO A 33 25.50 40.16 18.81
C PRO A 33 24.40 40.11 17.74
N VAL A 34 23.22 39.64 18.14
CA VAL A 34 21.97 39.91 17.41
C VAL A 34 21.12 40.79 18.31
N ASN A 35 20.90 42.01 17.83
CA ASN A 35 20.17 43.07 18.51
C ASN A 35 18.66 42.84 18.31
N TYR A 36 17.93 42.53 19.38
CA TYR A 36 16.48 42.67 19.43
C TYR A 36 16.10 43.42 20.70
N ASP A 37 15.71 44.66 20.48
CA ASP A 37 15.14 45.58 21.44
C ASP A 37 13.64 45.29 21.53
N LEU A 38 13.19 44.68 22.64
CA LEU A 38 11.76 44.49 22.94
C LEU A 38 11.53 44.71 24.44
N ASP A 39 11.14 45.94 24.76
CA ASP A 39 10.57 46.37 26.04
C ASP A 39 9.24 45.67 26.31
N LEU A 40 9.19 44.82 27.35
CA LEU A 40 7.94 44.43 27.99
C LEU A 40 8.12 44.41 29.51
N ASN A 41 7.67 45.50 30.14
CA ASN A 41 7.45 45.61 31.58
C ASN A 41 6.22 44.79 31.98
N PHE A 42 6.39 43.85 32.91
CA PHE A 42 5.28 43.38 33.76
C PHE A 42 5.77 43.26 35.21
N SER A 43 5.18 44.11 36.06
CA SER A 43 5.33 44.09 37.51
C SER A 43 4.66 42.85 38.10
N SER A 44 5.40 42.19 38.97
CA SER A 44 4.94 41.18 39.92
C SER A 44 4.07 41.81 41.00
N ASP A 45 3.01 41.11 41.43
CA ASP A 45 2.58 41.12 42.81
C ASP A 45 2.14 39.71 43.23
N THR A 46 2.82 39.24 44.26
CA THR A 46 2.56 38.06 45.08
C THR A 46 1.35 38.29 45.98
N GLU A 47 0.52 37.27 46.22
CA GLU A 47 -0.02 37.03 47.56
C GLU A 47 -0.57 35.61 47.75
N THR A 48 -0.26 35.11 48.93
CA THR A 48 -0.50 33.79 49.54
C THR A 48 -1.97 33.53 49.90
N SER A 49 -2.43 32.28 49.87
CA SER A 49 -3.28 31.74 50.95
C SER A 49 -3.45 30.21 50.90
N ASN A 50 -3.15 29.58 52.04
CA ASN A 50 -3.31 28.16 52.36
C ASN A 50 -4.78 27.77 52.63
N LYS A 51 -5.18 26.52 52.33
CA LYS A 51 -5.63 25.51 53.32
C LYS A 51 -6.11 24.18 52.68
N PRO A 52 -6.01 23.04 53.41
CA PRO A 52 -6.16 21.68 52.88
C PRO A 52 -7.52 21.04 53.23
N LEU A 53 -7.90 19.97 52.54
CA LEU A 53 -8.96 19.05 52.97
C LEU A 53 -8.62 17.59 52.58
N ASP A 54 -8.67 16.75 53.62
CA ASP A 54 -8.45 15.30 53.69
C ASP A 54 -9.47 14.48 52.87
N GLY A 55 -9.07 13.25 52.52
CA GLY A 55 -9.99 12.21 52.04
C GLY A 55 -9.31 10.89 51.66
N ASN A 56 -8.99 10.06 52.65
CA ASN A 56 -8.58 8.66 52.53
C ASN A 56 -9.69 7.78 51.91
N ILE A 57 -9.37 6.93 50.93
CA ILE A 57 -10.09 5.69 50.63
C ILE A 57 -9.07 4.60 50.26
N GLU A 58 -8.97 3.58 51.12
CA GLU A 58 -8.22 2.34 50.92
C GLU A 58 -9.03 1.36 50.05
N HIS A 59 -8.38 0.67 49.12
CA HIS A 59 -8.95 -0.52 48.47
C HIS A 59 -7.92 -1.67 48.47
N GLU A 60 -8.26 -2.73 49.20
CA GLU A 60 -7.54 -4.00 49.30
C GLU A 60 -7.60 -4.79 47.98
N ALA A 61 -6.45 -5.27 47.51
CA ALA A 61 -6.34 -6.23 46.41
C ALA A 61 -6.27 -7.66 46.96
N LYS A 62 -7.18 -8.54 46.50
CA LYS A 62 -7.13 -9.99 46.73
C LYS A 62 -6.58 -10.68 45.48
N THR A 63 -5.40 -11.26 45.61
CA THR A 63 -4.74 -12.10 44.59
C THR A 63 -5.06 -13.57 44.87
N SER A 64 -5.74 -14.26 43.95
CA SER A 64 -5.94 -15.71 44.00
C SER A 64 -4.98 -16.43 43.06
N VAL A 65 -4.12 -17.28 43.63
CA VAL A 65 -3.17 -18.16 42.96
C VAL A 65 -3.93 -19.37 42.39
N ILE A 66 -3.78 -19.65 41.09
CA ILE A 66 -4.29 -20.85 40.43
C ILE A 66 -3.11 -21.82 40.23
N THR A 67 -3.21 -22.99 40.83
CA THR A 67 -2.27 -24.12 40.69
C THR A 67 -2.80 -25.03 39.57
N THR A 68 -2.01 -25.23 38.52
CA THR A 68 -2.34 -26.11 37.38
C THR A 68 -1.67 -27.48 37.53
N GLU A 69 -2.48 -28.53 37.52
CA GLU A 69 -2.02 -29.93 37.39
C GLU A 69 -1.90 -30.35 35.91
N PRO A 70 -1.00 -31.29 35.57
CA PRO A 70 -0.77 -31.72 34.20
C PRO A 70 -1.90 -32.64 33.67
N PHE A 71 -2.53 -32.23 32.57
CA PHE A 71 -3.53 -33.01 31.83
C PHE A 71 -2.88 -34.16 31.04
N GLN A 72 -3.32 -35.39 31.29
CA GLN A 72 -3.11 -36.54 30.40
C GLN A 72 -4.35 -36.69 29.52
N HIS A 73 -4.19 -36.59 28.19
CA HIS A 73 -5.24 -36.87 27.22
C HIS A 73 -5.21 -38.34 26.80
N ASP A 74 -6.30 -39.06 27.11
CA ASP A 74 -6.60 -40.38 26.56
C ASP A 74 -7.04 -40.25 25.10
N ALA A 75 -6.38 -41.00 24.21
CA ALA A 75 -6.55 -40.94 22.77
C ALA A 75 -7.65 -41.89 22.27
N THR A 76 -8.91 -41.43 22.20
CA THR A 76 -9.98 -42.17 21.49
C THR A 76 -11.05 -41.27 20.85
N ALA A 77 -10.75 -40.67 19.69
CA ALA A 77 -11.65 -40.42 18.55
C ALA A 77 -10.91 -39.51 17.54
N SER A 78 -11.04 -39.79 16.23
CA SER A 78 -10.33 -39.06 15.17
C SER A 78 -10.83 -37.62 15.03
N GLU A 79 -10.40 -36.73 15.92
CA GLU A 79 -10.58 -35.30 15.72
C GLU A 79 -9.74 -34.85 14.51
N ASN A 80 -10.34 -34.01 13.68
CA ASN A 80 -9.66 -33.39 12.56
C ASN A 80 -8.42 -32.65 13.10
N PRO A 81 -7.18 -32.98 12.65
CA PRO A 81 -5.95 -32.37 13.15
C PRO A 81 -5.96 -30.83 13.13
N LEU A 82 -6.66 -30.24 12.17
CA LEU A 82 -6.83 -28.79 12.09
C LEU A 82 -7.67 -28.23 13.24
N GLU A 83 -8.75 -28.91 13.60
CA GLU A 83 -9.62 -28.47 14.71
C GLU A 83 -8.92 -28.60 16.06
N LEU A 84 -8.03 -29.60 16.21
CA LEU A 84 -7.18 -29.72 17.40
C LEU A 84 -6.25 -28.51 17.56
N LEU A 85 -5.55 -28.11 16.49
CA LEU A 85 -4.71 -26.89 16.50
C LEU A 85 -5.52 -25.62 16.76
N LYS A 86 -6.69 -25.47 16.11
CA LYS A 86 -7.57 -24.31 16.32
C LYS A 86 -8.08 -24.23 17.75
N SER A 87 -8.47 -25.38 18.33
CA SER A 87 -8.91 -25.48 19.72
C SER A 87 -7.80 -25.04 20.67
N GLN A 88 -6.58 -25.54 20.46
CA GLN A 88 -5.41 -25.16 21.26
C GLN A 88 -5.08 -23.66 21.13
N CYS A 89 -5.14 -23.10 19.92
CA CYS A 89 -4.92 -21.66 19.71
C CYS A 89 -5.97 -20.82 20.43
N LYS A 90 -7.26 -21.20 20.35
CA LYS A 90 -8.35 -20.50 21.06
C LYS A 90 -8.20 -20.59 22.57
N ALA A 91 -7.74 -21.73 23.09
CA ALA A 91 -7.52 -21.95 24.51
C ALA A 91 -6.37 -21.08 25.05
N CYS A 92 -5.24 -21.04 24.34
CA CYS A 92 -4.06 -20.29 24.77
C CYS A 92 -4.14 -18.78 24.47
N PHE A 93 -4.83 -18.40 23.40
CA PHE A 93 -4.86 -17.03 22.86
C PHE A 93 -6.28 -16.56 22.51
N PRO A 94 -7.20 -16.44 23.49
CA PRO A 94 -8.62 -16.16 23.24
C PRO A 94 -8.88 -14.79 22.58
N ASN A 95 -7.95 -13.84 22.72
CA ASN A 95 -8.08 -12.49 22.20
C ASN A 95 -7.45 -12.31 20.80
N TYR A 96 -6.82 -13.34 20.25
CA TYR A 96 -6.15 -13.27 18.95
C TYR A 96 -6.93 -14.06 17.90
N PRO A 97 -7.14 -13.50 16.70
CA PRO A 97 -7.77 -14.26 15.63
C PRO A 97 -6.84 -15.40 15.22
N ILE A 98 -7.40 -16.61 15.05
CA ILE A 98 -6.63 -17.83 14.78
C ILE A 98 -5.76 -17.71 13.53
N TRP A 99 -6.17 -16.91 12.55
CA TRP A 99 -5.45 -16.73 11.29
C TRP A 99 -4.15 -15.93 11.44
N ASP A 100 -4.03 -15.11 12.49
CA ASP A 100 -2.78 -14.41 12.81
C ASP A 100 -1.78 -15.38 13.45
N ILE A 101 -2.30 -16.39 14.17
CA ILE A 101 -1.50 -17.42 14.82
C ILE A 101 -1.10 -18.50 13.80
N LEU A 102 -2.04 -18.99 12.99
CA LEU A 102 -1.85 -20.08 12.03
C LEU A 102 -1.86 -19.54 10.59
N ARG A 103 -0.68 -19.44 9.98
CA ARG A 103 -0.52 -18.98 8.59
C ARG A 103 -0.13 -20.12 7.67
N PHE A 104 -0.92 -20.33 6.63
CA PHE A 104 -0.66 -21.32 5.59
C PHE A 104 -0.18 -20.63 4.31
N THR A 105 0.90 -21.13 3.72
CA THR A 105 1.36 -20.72 2.38
C THR A 105 1.52 -21.96 1.51
N ILE A 106 0.92 -21.95 0.32
CA ILE A 106 1.01 -23.06 -0.64
C ILE A 106 1.88 -22.60 -1.81
N ASP A 107 2.99 -23.30 -2.01
CA ASP A 107 3.90 -23.13 -3.14
C ASP A 107 3.47 -24.07 -4.26
N GLU A 108 3.31 -23.55 -5.49
CA GLU A 108 3.05 -24.36 -6.70
C GLU A 108 4.36 -24.55 -7.47
N ASP A 109 4.82 -25.80 -7.54
CA ASP A 109 6.00 -26.22 -8.29
C ASP A 109 5.55 -27.01 -9.54
N THR A 110 6.15 -26.74 -10.70
CA THR A 110 5.95 -27.59 -11.89
C THR A 110 7.16 -28.50 -12.05
N ILE A 111 6.94 -29.82 -11.99
CA ILE A 111 7.98 -30.83 -12.19
C ILE A 111 7.73 -31.60 -13.49
N LEU A 112 8.81 -31.92 -14.21
CA LEU A 112 8.76 -32.75 -15.41
C LEU A 112 8.95 -34.21 -14.99
N ILE A 113 7.88 -35.00 -15.07
CA ILE A 113 7.94 -36.45 -14.89
C ILE A 113 7.67 -37.08 -16.26
N THR A 114 8.59 -37.92 -16.74
CA THR A 114 8.42 -38.66 -18.01
C THR A 114 8.13 -37.80 -19.26
N GLY A 115 8.61 -36.55 -19.28
CA GLY A 115 8.38 -35.62 -20.40
C GLY A 115 7.05 -34.88 -20.35
N GLU A 116 6.20 -35.15 -19.35
CA GLU A 116 4.97 -34.42 -19.08
C GLU A 116 5.17 -33.47 -17.88
N THR A 117 4.61 -32.25 -17.98
CA THR A 117 4.65 -31.27 -16.89
C THR A 117 3.52 -31.54 -15.91
N HIS A 118 3.87 -31.94 -14.68
CA HIS A 118 2.91 -32.09 -13.59
C HIS A 118 3.02 -30.91 -12.63
N LYS A 119 1.86 -30.37 -12.23
CA LYS A 119 1.77 -29.43 -11.12
C LYS A 119 1.85 -30.22 -9.82
N THR A 120 2.73 -29.77 -8.94
CA THR A 120 2.86 -30.25 -7.58
C THR A 120 2.72 -29.08 -6.63
N TRP A 121 2.12 -29.34 -5.49
CA TRP A 121 1.94 -28.35 -4.44
C TRP A 121 2.84 -28.71 -3.26
N ARG A 122 3.23 -27.71 -2.49
CA ARG A 122 3.86 -27.86 -1.17
C ARG A 122 3.26 -26.83 -0.23
N ALA A 123 2.72 -27.26 0.90
CA ALA A 123 2.22 -26.35 1.93
C ALA A 123 3.31 -26.08 2.97
N LYS A 124 3.34 -24.85 3.51
CA LYS A 124 4.09 -24.47 4.69
C LYS A 124 3.11 -23.89 5.70
N LEU A 125 3.07 -24.48 6.89
CA LEU A 125 2.34 -23.97 8.05
C LEU A 125 3.33 -23.21 8.94
N THR A 126 3.03 -21.94 9.24
CA THR A 126 3.77 -21.11 10.18
C THR A 126 2.85 -20.79 11.35
N ILE A 127 3.30 -21.09 12.57
CA ILE A 127 2.58 -20.82 13.82
C ILE A 127 3.33 -19.71 14.54
N THR A 128 2.70 -18.56 14.75
CA THR A 128 3.31 -17.37 15.38
C THR A 128 2.57 -17.04 16.66
N LYS A 129 3.26 -17.02 17.79
CA LYS A 129 2.69 -16.57 19.07
C LYS A 129 2.57 -15.05 19.10
N PRO A 130 1.68 -14.49 19.94
CA PRO A 130 1.64 -13.06 20.22
C PRO A 130 2.97 -12.46 20.71
N SER A 131 3.85 -13.25 21.31
CA SER A 131 5.19 -12.82 21.73
C SER A 131 6.21 -12.67 20.60
N GLY A 132 5.85 -13.07 19.38
CA GLY A 132 6.74 -13.04 18.21
C GLY A 132 7.55 -14.32 17.99
N GLU A 133 7.52 -15.27 18.94
CA GLU A 133 8.07 -16.61 18.68
C GLU A 133 7.29 -17.29 17.56
N PHE A 134 7.98 -17.97 16.63
CA PHE A 134 7.32 -18.71 15.58
C PHE A 134 7.97 -20.07 15.33
N MET A 135 7.16 -21.02 14.86
CA MET A 135 7.63 -22.28 14.30
C MET A 135 7.06 -22.44 12.88
N SER A 136 7.80 -23.12 12.00
CA SER A 136 7.30 -23.40 10.65
C SER A 136 7.64 -24.81 10.19
N VAL A 137 6.68 -25.45 9.54
CA VAL A 137 6.77 -26.83 9.06
C VAL A 137 6.30 -26.88 7.60
N ARG A 138 6.99 -27.68 6.78
CA ARG A 138 6.68 -27.86 5.36
C ARG A 138 6.18 -29.27 5.08
N SER A 139 5.15 -29.38 4.24
CA SER A 139 4.65 -30.66 3.73
C SER A 139 5.62 -31.31 2.74
N LEU A 140 5.39 -32.58 2.42
CA LEU A 140 5.90 -33.19 1.20
C LEU A 140 5.21 -32.57 -0.03
N GLN A 141 5.85 -32.71 -1.19
CA GLN A 141 5.20 -32.37 -2.46
C GLN A 141 4.11 -33.40 -2.76
N SER A 142 2.93 -32.95 -3.17
CA SER A 142 1.85 -33.82 -3.65
C SER A 142 1.14 -33.18 -4.83
N THR A 143 0.44 -33.99 -5.63
CA THR A 143 -0.45 -33.55 -6.71
C THR A 143 -1.86 -33.24 -6.21
N ASP A 144 -2.12 -33.35 -4.91
CA ASP A 144 -3.39 -32.96 -4.31
C ASP A 144 -3.15 -31.83 -3.29
N ASN A 145 -3.81 -30.70 -3.53
CA ASN A 145 -3.73 -29.52 -2.68
C ASN A 145 -4.29 -29.78 -1.26
N ALA A 146 -5.36 -30.57 -1.14
CA ALA A 146 -5.92 -30.88 0.18
C ALA A 146 -4.97 -31.77 0.99
N ALA A 147 -4.31 -32.72 0.32
CA ALA A 147 -3.35 -33.63 0.93
C ALA A 147 -2.11 -32.90 1.48
N VAL A 148 -1.57 -31.90 0.77
CA VAL A 148 -0.40 -31.15 1.27
C VAL A 148 -0.71 -30.35 2.54
N LEU A 149 -1.92 -29.80 2.64
CA LEU A 149 -2.35 -29.06 3.82
C LEU A 149 -2.47 -29.99 5.03
N GLY A 150 -3.11 -31.15 4.83
CA GLY A 150 -3.21 -32.20 5.86
C GLY A 150 -1.84 -32.67 6.35
N ASP A 151 -0.90 -32.93 5.43
CA ASP A 151 0.48 -33.33 5.77
C ASP A 151 1.25 -32.25 6.54
N ALA A 152 1.12 -30.97 6.16
CA ALA A 152 1.75 -29.87 6.90
C ALA A 152 1.23 -29.75 8.34
N ILE A 153 -0.09 -29.89 8.53
CA ILE A 153 -0.73 -29.85 9.84
C ILE A 153 -0.29 -31.03 10.70
N GLN A 154 -0.34 -32.23 10.14
CA GLN A 154 0.05 -33.46 10.82
C GLN A 154 1.51 -33.39 11.29
N LYS A 155 2.42 -32.96 10.42
CA LYS A 155 3.83 -32.76 10.78
C LYS A 155 4.06 -31.66 11.80
N ALA A 156 3.23 -30.61 11.80
CA ALA A 156 3.33 -29.57 12.82
C ALA A 156 2.98 -30.14 14.21
N ILE A 157 1.90 -30.94 14.29
CA ILE A 157 1.51 -31.61 15.53
C ILE A 157 2.60 -32.59 15.99
N GLU A 158 3.12 -33.42 15.07
CA GLU A 158 4.24 -34.34 15.35
C GLU A 158 5.53 -33.60 15.75
N GLY A 159 5.73 -32.40 15.20
CA GLY A 159 6.82 -31.49 15.55
C GLY A 159 6.63 -30.71 16.85
N GLY A 160 5.60 -31.04 17.65
CA GLY A 160 5.34 -30.42 18.94
C GLY A 160 4.61 -29.07 18.88
N ALA A 161 3.81 -28.82 17.84
CA ALA A 161 3.07 -27.56 17.72
C ALA A 161 2.10 -27.29 18.87
N LEU A 162 1.47 -28.33 19.42
CA LEU A 162 0.55 -28.18 20.55
C LEU A 162 1.31 -27.70 21.80
N ASP A 163 2.49 -28.27 22.06
CA ASP A 163 3.36 -27.84 23.16
C ASP A 163 3.91 -26.44 22.93
N PHE A 164 4.30 -26.13 21.69
CA PHE A 164 4.75 -24.79 21.33
C PHE A 164 3.67 -23.75 21.66
N ILE A 165 2.42 -23.99 21.26
CA ILE A 165 1.27 -23.11 21.56
C ILE A 165 1.00 -23.04 23.06
N ALA A 166 1.08 -24.16 23.78
CA ALA A 166 0.77 -24.25 25.21
C ALA A 166 1.82 -23.62 26.14
N ARG A 167 3.08 -23.51 25.70
CA ARG A 167 4.15 -22.89 26.49
C ARG A 167 3.88 -21.40 26.65
N HIS A 168 3.38 -21.03 27.83
CA HIS A 168 3.34 -19.65 28.28
C HIS A 168 4.77 -19.11 28.41
N ASP A 169 4.98 -17.92 27.85
CA ASP A 169 6.24 -17.20 27.97
C ASP A 169 6.45 -16.82 29.44
N SER A 170 7.14 -17.69 30.17
CA SER A 170 7.75 -17.28 31.42
C SER A 170 8.85 -16.30 31.06
N PRO A 171 8.87 -15.07 31.60
CA PRO A 171 9.91 -14.10 31.29
C PRO A 171 11.26 -14.72 31.64
N LEU A 172 12.02 -15.06 30.60
CA LEU A 172 13.34 -15.66 30.71
C LEU A 172 14.25 -14.69 31.46
N SER A 173 14.67 -15.09 32.66
CA SER A 173 15.80 -14.52 33.37
C SER A 173 17.08 -14.74 32.55
N ASP A 174 17.79 -13.66 32.26
CA ASP A 174 19.09 -13.65 31.58
C ASP A 174 20.10 -14.62 32.21
N GLN A 175 20.46 -15.68 31.48
CA GLN A 175 21.77 -16.32 31.61
C GLN A 175 22.33 -16.59 30.21
N THR A 176 22.95 -15.56 29.64
CA THR A 176 23.85 -15.70 28.50
C THR A 176 25.21 -16.18 28.99
N GLN A 177 25.60 -17.42 28.66
CA GLN A 177 26.98 -17.86 28.82
C GLN A 177 27.85 -17.34 27.69
N GLN A 178 28.88 -16.63 28.12
CA GLN A 178 29.93 -15.93 27.41
C GLN A 178 31.08 -16.89 27.12
N THR A 179 31.54 -17.00 25.86
CA THR A 179 32.94 -17.38 25.58
C THR A 179 33.39 -16.77 24.25
N ARG A 180 34.29 -15.77 24.31
CA ARG A 180 35.46 -15.66 23.41
C ARG A 180 36.45 -14.60 23.93
N PRO A 181 37.75 -14.77 23.66
CA PRO A 181 38.82 -14.12 24.39
C PRO A 181 39.38 -12.86 23.71
N VAL A 182 40.04 -12.09 24.56
CA VAL A 182 40.76 -10.82 24.36
C VAL A 182 42.04 -11.01 23.54
N GLU A 183 42.28 -10.14 22.57
CA GLU A 183 43.63 -9.76 22.13
C GLU A 183 43.74 -8.23 22.00
N SER A 184 44.91 -7.74 22.39
CA SER A 184 45.30 -6.36 22.67
C SER A 184 46.53 -6.01 21.83
N ASP A 185 46.59 -4.79 21.28
CA ASP A 185 47.79 -3.92 21.12
C ASP A 185 47.51 -2.85 20.03
N LYS A 186 47.53 -1.55 20.35
CA LYS A 186 48.65 -0.58 20.42
C LYS A 186 49.08 0.05 19.07
N CYS A 187 49.14 1.39 19.12
CA CYS A 187 50.12 2.33 18.53
C CYS A 187 49.58 3.36 17.52
N LEU A 188 49.62 4.62 17.97
CA LEU A 188 49.81 5.85 17.17
C LEU A 188 51.30 5.95 16.75
N PRO A 189 51.68 6.75 15.74
CA PRO A 189 51.95 8.17 16.00
C PRO A 189 51.51 9.14 14.88
N ALA A 190 51.57 10.41 15.25
CA ALA A 190 51.35 11.62 14.46
C ALA A 190 52.37 11.80 13.32
N ASP A 191 52.00 12.55 12.29
CA ASP A 191 52.86 13.65 11.82
C ASP A 191 52.12 14.72 11.01
N GLU A 192 52.70 15.91 11.06
CA GLU A 192 52.28 17.23 10.58
C GLU A 192 52.32 17.38 9.06
N THR A 193 51.55 18.32 8.50
CA THR A 193 52.01 19.47 7.67
C THR A 193 50.91 19.99 6.72
N SER A 194 50.56 21.27 6.88
CA SER A 194 49.96 22.16 5.86
C SER A 194 51.12 22.80 5.04
N PRO A 195 50.93 23.43 3.84
CA PRO A 195 50.18 24.70 3.72
C PRO A 195 49.55 25.06 2.34
N SER A 196 48.66 26.08 2.37
CA SER A 196 48.47 27.20 1.40
C SER A 196 48.23 26.91 -0.11
N GLU A 197 47.22 27.47 -0.82
CA GLU A 197 47.02 28.88 -1.21
C GLU A 197 45.71 29.06 -2.05
N PRO A 198 45.26 30.30 -2.35
CA PRO A 198 43.90 30.65 -2.74
C PRO A 198 43.67 30.80 -4.26
N VAL A 199 42.43 30.63 -4.73
CA VAL A 199 42.05 30.99 -6.11
C VAL A 199 40.72 31.77 -6.14
N GLN A 200 40.77 32.81 -6.97
CA GLN A 200 39.85 33.93 -7.18
C GLN A 200 38.45 33.55 -7.69
N THR A 201 37.50 34.36 -7.26
CA THR A 201 36.13 34.51 -7.77
C THR A 201 36.10 35.48 -8.96
N ASP A 202 35.39 35.11 -10.03
CA ASP A 202 34.93 36.03 -11.09
C ASP A 202 33.39 35.90 -11.31
N PRO A 203 32.71 37.00 -11.71
CA PRO A 203 31.25 37.11 -11.72
C PRO A 203 30.56 36.66 -13.03
N PRO A 204 29.23 36.45 -13.02
CA PRO A 204 28.48 35.95 -14.18
C PRO A 204 28.00 37.06 -15.12
N SER A 205 28.15 36.84 -16.43
CA SER A 205 27.63 37.67 -17.52
C SER A 205 26.19 37.29 -17.92
N GLU A 206 25.34 38.30 -18.10
CA GLU A 206 23.96 38.23 -18.59
C GLU A 206 23.82 37.73 -20.05
N PRO A 207 22.70 37.06 -20.42
CA PRO A 207 22.42 36.73 -21.81
C PRO A 207 21.41 37.68 -22.48
N THR A 208 21.80 38.25 -23.62
CA THR A 208 20.95 38.99 -24.55
C THR A 208 19.96 38.04 -25.25
N GLN A 209 18.64 38.25 -25.07
CA GLN A 209 17.59 37.59 -25.85
C GLN A 209 16.96 38.55 -26.86
N SER A 210 17.11 38.29 -28.16
CA SER A 210 16.32 38.94 -29.20
C SER A 210 16.20 38.08 -30.46
N THR A 211 14.98 37.91 -30.95
CA THR A 211 14.56 37.36 -32.27
C THR A 211 14.52 35.83 -32.52
N LYS A 212 13.57 35.11 -31.91
CA LYS A 212 13.14 33.76 -32.37
C LYS A 212 11.61 33.50 -32.38
N LEU A 213 10.77 34.54 -32.57
CA LEU A 213 9.30 34.37 -32.52
C LEU A 213 8.59 34.15 -33.88
N GLY A 214 9.26 34.31 -35.03
CA GLY A 214 8.59 34.19 -36.34
C GLY A 214 8.45 32.77 -36.92
N LYS A 215 9.32 31.82 -36.53
CA LYS A 215 9.40 30.50 -37.20
C LYS A 215 8.51 29.43 -36.57
N ALA A 216 8.13 29.56 -35.30
CA ALA A 216 7.28 28.60 -34.60
C ALA A 216 5.80 28.69 -35.02
N ALA A 217 5.29 29.90 -35.27
CA ALA A 217 3.90 30.11 -35.68
C ALA A 217 3.60 29.51 -37.07
N ARG A 218 4.49 29.72 -38.05
CA ARG A 218 4.32 29.16 -39.41
C ARG A 218 4.40 27.63 -39.46
N LYS A 219 5.13 26.99 -38.53
CA LYS A 219 5.20 25.52 -38.43
C LYS A 219 3.93 24.92 -37.83
N LYS A 220 3.28 25.61 -36.89
CA LYS A 220 2.00 25.17 -36.31
C LYS A 220 0.85 25.25 -37.33
N GLU A 221 0.80 26.32 -38.13
CA GLU A 221 -0.25 26.50 -39.14
C GLU A 221 -0.18 25.45 -40.27
N ARG A 222 1.03 25.13 -40.76
CA ARG A 222 1.23 24.07 -41.76
C ARG A 222 0.84 22.68 -41.23
N LYS A 223 1.10 22.40 -39.94
CA LYS A 223 0.73 21.13 -39.31
C LYS A 223 -0.79 21.00 -39.13
N GLN A 224 -1.48 22.12 -38.89
CA GLN A 224 -2.94 22.15 -38.76
C GLN A 224 -3.64 21.97 -40.11
N LYS A 225 -3.17 22.62 -41.18
CA LYS A 225 -3.73 22.44 -42.53
C LYS A 225 -3.55 21.01 -43.06
N LYS A 226 -2.42 20.35 -42.74
CA LYS A 226 -2.20 18.93 -43.08
C LYS A 226 -3.19 18.00 -42.37
N ARG A 227 -3.44 18.22 -41.07
CA ARG A 227 -4.42 17.43 -40.29
C ARG A 227 -5.87 17.58 -40.80
N ILE A 228 -6.25 18.76 -41.26
CA ILE A 228 -7.59 19.00 -41.83
C ILE A 228 -7.76 18.25 -43.16
N ARG A 229 -6.71 18.17 -43.99
CA ARG A 229 -6.75 17.41 -45.24
C ARG A 229 -6.84 15.90 -45.00
N GLU A 230 -6.01 15.37 -44.12
CA GLU A 230 -6.02 13.93 -43.75
C GLU A 230 -7.37 13.52 -43.12
N SER A 231 -7.98 14.40 -42.32
CA SER A 231 -9.32 14.14 -41.75
C SER A 231 -10.44 14.15 -42.78
N ARG A 232 -10.31 14.91 -43.88
CA ARG A 232 -11.28 14.92 -44.98
C ARG A 232 -11.16 13.68 -45.85
N GLU A 233 -9.94 13.24 -46.15
CA GLU A 233 -9.71 12.01 -46.93
C GLU A 233 -10.19 10.77 -46.16
N ALA A 234 -10.00 10.71 -44.83
CA ALA A 234 -10.52 9.61 -44.01
C ALA A 234 -12.06 9.56 -43.92
N ALA A 235 -12.75 10.70 -43.99
CA ALA A 235 -14.21 10.75 -43.95
C ALA A 235 -14.86 10.25 -45.25
N VAL A 236 -14.17 10.40 -46.40
CA VAL A 236 -14.65 9.92 -47.70
C VAL A 236 -14.58 8.40 -47.81
N ILE A 237 -13.59 7.76 -47.18
CA ILE A 237 -13.44 6.29 -47.18
C ILE A 237 -14.53 5.62 -46.33
N ILE A 238 -14.91 6.22 -45.20
CA ILE A 238 -15.95 5.66 -44.31
C ILE A 238 -17.35 5.77 -44.95
N ALA A 239 -17.57 6.77 -45.80
CA ALA A 239 -18.84 6.91 -46.52
C ALA A 239 -19.03 5.86 -47.64
N SER A 240 -17.96 5.18 -48.09
CA SER A 240 -18.05 4.14 -49.12
C SER A 240 -18.22 2.71 -48.60
N GLU A 241 -18.10 2.49 -47.29
CA GLU A 241 -18.19 1.13 -46.68
C GLU A 241 -19.56 0.83 -46.04
N ALA A 242 -20.50 1.79 -46.02
CA ALA A 242 -21.78 1.65 -45.33
C ALA A 242 -22.92 1.00 -46.14
N ASP A 243 -22.70 0.67 -47.43
CA ASP A 243 -23.76 0.19 -48.33
C ASP A 243 -23.76 -1.35 -48.57
N ASN A 244 -22.94 -2.13 -47.87
CA ASN A 244 -22.71 -3.55 -48.20
C ASN A 244 -22.87 -4.55 -47.04
N ASP A 245 -23.86 -4.39 -46.15
CA ASP A 245 -24.16 -5.44 -45.16
C ASP A 245 -25.66 -5.55 -44.83
N SER A 246 -26.37 -6.25 -45.71
CA SER A 246 -27.77 -6.64 -45.53
C SER A 246 -28.03 -7.87 -46.37
N THR A 247 -27.67 -9.06 -45.87
CA THR A 247 -28.39 -10.33 -46.10
C THR A 247 -27.65 -11.49 -45.43
N VAL A 248 -28.44 -12.42 -44.88
CA VAL A 248 -28.10 -13.77 -44.38
C VAL A 248 -27.98 -13.89 -42.86
N SER A 249 -29.08 -14.32 -42.22
CA SER A 249 -29.05 -15.41 -41.23
C SER A 249 -30.47 -15.87 -40.89
N GLU A 250 -30.94 -16.86 -41.66
CA GLU A 250 -32.10 -17.69 -41.37
C GLU A 250 -31.65 -19.16 -41.55
N LEU A 251 -32.21 -20.08 -40.74
CA LEU A 251 -31.95 -21.53 -40.63
C LEU A 251 -30.80 -22.00 -39.70
N ALA A 252 -31.18 -22.54 -38.53
CA ALA A 252 -31.09 -23.99 -38.27
C ALA A 252 -31.67 -24.36 -36.90
N GLN A 253 -32.88 -24.95 -36.91
CA GLN A 253 -33.34 -25.87 -35.86
C GLN A 253 -33.09 -27.31 -36.35
N SER A 254 -32.54 -28.18 -35.50
CA SER A 254 -33.20 -29.43 -35.06
C SER A 254 -32.20 -30.55 -34.67
N GLN A 255 -32.61 -31.31 -33.64
CA GLN A 255 -32.21 -32.68 -33.24
C GLN A 255 -30.78 -32.85 -32.66
N GLY A 256 -30.54 -33.49 -31.52
CA GLY A 256 -31.33 -34.40 -30.70
C GLY A 256 -30.44 -35.60 -30.36
N ALA A 257 -29.90 -35.67 -29.14
CA ALA A 257 -29.29 -36.89 -28.60
C ALA A 257 -29.32 -36.87 -27.07
N LYS A 258 -30.06 -37.82 -26.51
CA LYS A 258 -30.15 -38.15 -25.09
C LYS A 258 -28.87 -38.87 -24.67
N THR A 259 -28.21 -38.36 -23.64
CA THR A 259 -27.24 -39.13 -22.86
C THR A 259 -27.53 -38.88 -21.39
N SER A 260 -28.03 -39.91 -20.72
CA SER A 260 -28.23 -39.97 -19.28
C SER A 260 -26.87 -39.96 -18.59
N VAL A 261 -26.56 -38.84 -17.92
CA VAL A 261 -25.40 -38.69 -17.03
C VAL A 261 -25.93 -38.34 -15.64
N SER A 262 -25.35 -39.04 -14.67
CA SER A 262 -25.56 -39.03 -13.23
C SER A 262 -25.90 -37.68 -12.61
N GLU A 263 -26.91 -37.69 -11.73
CA GLU A 263 -27.27 -36.64 -10.78
C GLU A 263 -26.06 -36.22 -9.94
N THR A 264 -25.38 -35.18 -10.40
CA THR A 264 -24.59 -34.29 -9.56
C THR A 264 -25.47 -33.08 -9.32
N SER A 265 -25.65 -32.71 -8.06
CA SER A 265 -26.49 -31.62 -7.58
C SER A 265 -26.30 -30.35 -8.43
N ASN A 266 -27.28 -30.06 -9.29
CA ASN A 266 -27.43 -28.79 -10.00
C ASN A 266 -27.71 -27.67 -8.97
N THR A 267 -26.66 -27.24 -8.28
CA THR A 267 -26.66 -25.97 -7.57
C THR A 267 -26.55 -24.92 -8.67
N THR A 268 -27.70 -24.39 -9.11
CA THR A 268 -27.74 -23.26 -10.05
C THR A 268 -26.82 -22.19 -9.48
N ALA A 269 -25.71 -21.91 -10.19
CA ALA A 269 -24.72 -20.94 -9.74
C ALA A 269 -25.45 -19.59 -9.56
N ARG A 270 -25.69 -19.23 -8.31
CA ARG A 270 -26.34 -17.99 -7.94
C ARG A 270 -25.44 -16.86 -8.39
N SER A 271 -25.98 -15.84 -9.06
CA SER A 271 -25.19 -14.66 -9.42
C SER A 271 -24.62 -14.04 -8.14
N THR A 272 -23.38 -13.58 -8.19
CA THR A 272 -22.72 -12.92 -7.05
C THR A 272 -23.47 -11.66 -6.64
N ILE A 273 -24.18 -11.02 -7.58
CA ILE A 273 -25.09 -9.90 -7.29
C ILE A 273 -26.22 -10.34 -6.38
N GLU A 274 -26.89 -11.46 -6.71
CA GLU A 274 -27.97 -12.00 -5.90
C GLU A 274 -27.48 -12.45 -4.51
N GLU A 275 -26.24 -12.93 -4.41
CA GLU A 275 -25.62 -13.28 -3.14
C GLU A 275 -25.42 -12.05 -2.25
N VAL A 276 -24.82 -10.97 -2.78
CA VAL A 276 -24.65 -9.69 -2.06
C VAL A 276 -26.01 -9.13 -1.62
N GLU A 277 -26.99 -9.13 -2.52
CA GLU A 277 -28.33 -8.61 -2.23
C GLU A 277 -29.06 -9.50 -1.19
N ALA A 278 -28.89 -10.81 -1.23
CA ALA A 278 -29.43 -11.74 -0.24
C ALA A 278 -28.76 -11.59 1.14
N LEU A 279 -27.44 -11.44 1.17
CA LEU A 279 -26.69 -11.16 2.41
C LEU A 279 -27.17 -9.86 3.03
N PHE A 280 -27.32 -8.80 2.23
CA PHE A 280 -27.85 -7.53 2.71
C PHE A 280 -29.29 -7.66 3.22
N ALA A 281 -30.15 -8.40 2.52
CA ALA A 281 -31.53 -8.63 2.94
C ALA A 281 -31.62 -9.41 4.25
N THR A 282 -30.73 -10.38 4.46
CA THR A 282 -30.66 -11.20 5.68
C THR A 282 -30.26 -10.36 6.90
N HIS A 283 -29.30 -9.45 6.72
CA HIS A 283 -28.78 -8.57 7.78
C HIS A 283 -29.40 -7.16 7.71
N LYS A 284 -30.58 -7.03 7.09
CA LYS A 284 -31.17 -5.72 6.84
C LYS A 284 -31.67 -5.11 8.15
N HIS A 285 -31.02 -4.04 8.58
CA HIS A 285 -31.57 -3.15 9.60
C HIS A 285 -32.67 -2.27 8.99
N GLN A 286 -33.63 -1.81 9.80
CA GLN A 286 -34.80 -1.05 9.31
C GLN A 286 -34.42 0.17 8.45
N ASN A 287 -33.21 0.69 8.60
CA ASN A 287 -32.74 1.90 7.93
C ASN A 287 -31.47 1.71 7.09
N SER A 288 -30.99 0.48 6.86
CA SER A 288 -29.82 0.28 6.01
C SER A 288 -30.16 0.55 4.54
N ILE A 289 -29.23 1.15 3.81
CA ILE A 289 -29.35 1.49 2.40
C ILE A 289 -28.28 0.74 1.61
N LEU A 290 -28.70 0.03 0.56
CA LEU A 290 -27.82 -0.56 -0.43
C LEU A 290 -28.15 0.04 -1.80
N ARG A 291 -27.16 0.63 -2.46
CA ARG A 291 -27.32 1.28 -3.76
C ARG A 291 -26.20 0.92 -4.72
N TRP A 292 -26.57 0.70 -5.96
CA TRP A 292 -25.65 0.48 -7.06
C TRP A 292 -25.53 1.75 -7.89
N TYR A 293 -24.31 2.21 -8.13
CA TYR A 293 -24.02 3.37 -8.97
C TYR A 293 -23.20 2.95 -10.18
N ARG A 294 -23.77 3.16 -11.36
CA ARG A 294 -23.01 3.10 -12.60
C ARG A 294 -22.15 4.35 -12.75
N TYR A 295 -20.92 4.16 -13.18
CA TYR A 295 -20.06 5.26 -13.58
C TYR A 295 -19.34 4.95 -14.89
N THR A 296 -19.04 5.99 -15.66
CA THR A 296 -18.41 5.84 -16.98
C THR A 296 -17.06 6.55 -17.02
N ARG A 297 -16.11 5.95 -17.73
CA ARG A 297 -14.86 6.62 -18.06
C ARG A 297 -15.09 7.43 -19.33
N LYS A 298 -14.79 8.73 -19.29
CA LYS A 298 -14.76 9.52 -20.53
C LYS A 298 -13.74 8.87 -21.46
N PRO A 299 -14.13 8.43 -22.67
CA PRO A 299 -13.21 7.76 -23.57
C PRO A 299 -12.07 8.73 -23.89
N GLN A 300 -10.82 8.27 -23.73
CA GLN A 300 -9.64 9.08 -23.99
C GLN A 300 -9.52 9.42 -25.48
N ASP A 301 -10.02 8.52 -26.33
CA ASP A 301 -10.11 8.69 -27.78
C ASP A 301 -11.56 8.86 -28.23
N ARG A 302 -11.80 9.77 -29.19
CA ARG A 302 -13.14 10.08 -29.73
C ARG A 302 -13.87 8.88 -30.37
N LYS A 303 -13.17 7.77 -30.62
CA LYS A 303 -13.72 6.55 -31.24
C LYS A 303 -13.84 5.38 -30.25
N GLY A 304 -13.46 5.56 -28.99
CA GLY A 304 -13.50 4.48 -28.01
C GLY A 304 -14.94 4.10 -27.66
N THR A 305 -15.21 2.80 -27.55
CA THR A 305 -16.43 2.31 -26.90
C THR A 305 -16.46 2.81 -25.46
N SER A 306 -17.62 3.29 -25.00
CA SER A 306 -17.75 3.78 -23.63
C SER A 306 -17.59 2.61 -22.67
N THR A 307 -16.51 2.58 -21.89
CA THR A 307 -16.36 1.61 -20.82
C THR A 307 -17.03 2.13 -19.54
N CYS A 308 -17.60 1.22 -18.78
CA CYS A 308 -18.29 1.49 -17.53
C CYS A 308 -17.73 0.64 -16.38
N GLY A 309 -18.00 1.09 -15.17
CA GLY A 309 -17.75 0.40 -13.91
C GLY A 309 -18.94 0.59 -12.98
N PHE A 310 -18.96 -0.18 -11.89
CA PHE A 310 -19.97 -0.08 -10.84
C PHE A 310 -19.34 0.22 -9.49
N ALA A 311 -20.09 0.95 -8.68
CA ALA A 311 -19.83 1.07 -7.26
C ALA A 311 -21.05 0.58 -6.47
N LEU A 312 -20.79 -0.21 -5.45
CA LEU A 312 -21.75 -0.64 -4.45
C LEU A 312 -21.58 0.24 -3.22
N PHE A 313 -22.61 1.01 -2.89
CA PHE A 313 -22.66 1.83 -1.69
C PHE A 313 -23.54 1.17 -0.65
N VAL A 314 -22.99 0.93 0.53
CA VAL A 314 -23.68 0.30 1.64
C VAL A 314 -23.61 1.25 2.82
N LYS A 315 -24.76 1.73 3.27
CA LYS A 315 -24.87 2.68 4.37
C LYS A 315 -25.70 2.06 5.48
N LEU A 316 -25.09 1.89 6.64
CA LEU A 316 -25.72 1.28 7.82
C LEU A 316 -26.13 2.34 8.85
N SER A 317 -25.40 3.45 8.91
CA SER A 317 -25.78 4.66 9.64
C SER A 317 -25.28 5.91 8.89
N ASN A 318 -25.55 7.11 9.40
CA ASN A 318 -24.99 8.35 8.82
C ASN A 318 -23.47 8.41 8.94
N ALA A 319 -22.89 7.81 9.99
CA ALA A 319 -21.46 7.76 10.21
C ALA A 319 -20.80 6.54 9.55
N VAL A 320 -21.54 5.44 9.41
CA VAL A 320 -21.01 4.16 8.94
C VAL A 320 -21.54 3.84 7.55
N HIS A 321 -20.63 3.89 6.59
CA HIS A 321 -20.87 3.45 5.23
C HIS A 321 -19.60 2.86 4.64
N HIS A 322 -19.76 2.00 3.65
CA HIS A 322 -18.67 1.41 2.89
C HIS A 322 -18.97 1.46 1.40
N VAL A 323 -17.91 1.53 0.59
CA VAL A 323 -18.00 1.62 -0.86
C VAL A 323 -17.10 0.56 -1.46
N TYR A 324 -17.67 -0.30 -2.29
CA TYR A 324 -16.92 -1.22 -3.14
C TYR A 324 -17.01 -0.72 -4.58
N SER A 325 -15.97 -0.94 -5.40
CA SER A 325 -16.05 -0.56 -6.81
C SER A 325 -15.22 -1.44 -7.74
N SER A 326 -15.76 -1.72 -8.93
CA SER A 326 -15.08 -2.44 -10.01
C SER A 326 -14.40 -1.49 -11.00
N PRO A 327 -13.36 -1.89 -11.74
CA PRO A 327 -12.75 -1.05 -12.78
C PRO A 327 -13.67 -0.58 -13.88
N SER A 328 -13.45 0.63 -14.39
CA SER A 328 -14.21 1.17 -15.52
C SER A 328 -13.71 0.65 -16.87
N ILE A 329 -13.52 -0.67 -17.00
CA ILE A 329 -12.97 -1.34 -18.20
C ILE A 329 -14.01 -2.17 -18.94
N TYR A 330 -15.21 -2.33 -18.38
CA TYR A 330 -16.22 -3.23 -18.92
C TYR A 330 -17.07 -2.52 -19.98
N ALA A 331 -17.37 -3.24 -21.07
CA ALA A 331 -18.28 -2.76 -22.10
C ALA A 331 -19.75 -2.91 -21.68
N ASP A 332 -20.05 -3.99 -20.95
CA ASP A 332 -21.40 -4.32 -20.49
C ASP A 332 -21.65 -3.92 -19.03
N GLU A 333 -22.88 -3.48 -18.75
CA GLU A 333 -23.32 -3.01 -17.45
C GLU A 333 -23.46 -4.17 -16.44
N GLY A 334 -24.02 -5.30 -16.87
CA GLY A 334 -24.23 -6.47 -16.03
C GLY A 334 -22.90 -7.07 -15.56
N VAL A 335 -21.95 -7.22 -16.49
CA VAL A 335 -20.60 -7.71 -16.16
C VAL A 335 -19.87 -6.78 -15.18
N ALA A 336 -20.03 -5.46 -15.35
CA ALA A 336 -19.41 -4.48 -14.46
C ALA A 336 -20.00 -4.53 -13.03
N LYS A 337 -21.32 -4.75 -12.92
CA LYS A 337 -22.04 -4.91 -11.65
C LYS A 337 -21.64 -6.22 -10.96
N GLU A 338 -21.57 -7.33 -11.69
CA GLU A 338 -21.11 -8.63 -11.20
C GLU A 338 -19.68 -8.54 -10.67
N ALA A 339 -18.76 -7.94 -11.44
CA ALA A 339 -17.39 -7.73 -10.99
C ALA A 339 -17.29 -6.85 -9.73
N CYS A 340 -18.23 -5.92 -9.53
CA CYS A 340 -18.29 -5.12 -8.31
C CYS A 340 -18.80 -5.94 -7.11
N ALA A 341 -19.74 -6.86 -7.34
CA ALA A 341 -20.22 -7.78 -6.32
C ALA A 341 -19.10 -8.74 -5.88
N GLU A 342 -18.32 -9.29 -6.83
CA GLU A 342 -17.14 -10.10 -6.54
C GLU A 342 -16.11 -9.35 -5.68
N VAL A 343 -15.82 -8.08 -6.02
CA VAL A 343 -14.94 -7.23 -5.23
C VAL A 343 -15.48 -7.07 -3.80
N ALA A 344 -16.78 -6.82 -3.64
CA ALA A 344 -17.41 -6.65 -2.34
C ALA A 344 -17.30 -7.91 -1.47
N LEU A 345 -17.64 -9.08 -2.03
CA LEU A 345 -17.54 -10.35 -1.32
C LEU A 345 -16.09 -10.64 -0.89
N ARG A 346 -15.12 -10.42 -1.81
CA ARG A 346 -13.70 -10.63 -1.54
C ARG A 346 -13.14 -9.67 -0.49
N GLU A 347 -13.62 -8.43 -0.44
CA GLU A 347 -13.21 -7.42 0.55
C GLU A 347 -13.98 -7.54 1.88
N GLY A 348 -14.69 -8.65 2.08
CA GLY A 348 -15.32 -8.98 3.35
C GLY A 348 -16.65 -8.27 3.59
N PHE A 349 -17.47 -8.10 2.54
CA PHE A 349 -18.82 -7.53 2.67
C PHE A 349 -19.68 -8.27 3.71
N SER A 350 -19.51 -9.60 3.84
CA SER A 350 -20.27 -10.40 4.80
C SER A 350 -19.87 -10.07 6.25
N GLU A 351 -18.58 -9.91 6.49
CA GLU A 351 -17.96 -9.54 7.77
C GLU A 351 -18.35 -8.12 8.15
N PHE A 352 -18.31 -7.21 7.17
CA PHE A 352 -18.80 -5.85 7.35
C PHE A 352 -20.25 -5.87 7.82
N MET A 353 -21.16 -6.56 7.12
CA MET A 353 -22.58 -6.63 7.53
C MET A 353 -22.78 -7.23 8.93
N ARG A 354 -22.05 -8.31 9.28
CA ARG A 354 -22.13 -8.96 10.59
C ARG A 354 -21.61 -8.09 11.74
N SER A 355 -20.58 -7.28 11.50
CA SER A 355 -19.98 -6.42 12.53
C SER A 355 -20.94 -5.38 13.11
N PHE A 356 -22.11 -5.16 12.47
CA PHE A 356 -23.13 -4.22 12.93
C PHE A 356 -24.35 -4.88 13.57
N GLU A 357 -24.38 -6.22 13.67
CA GLU A 357 -25.42 -6.91 14.41
C GLU A 357 -25.39 -6.50 15.90
N GLY A 358 -26.46 -5.85 16.37
CA GLY A 358 -26.65 -5.52 17.78
C GLY A 358 -26.32 -4.09 18.20
N SER A 359 -25.80 -3.23 17.31
CA SER A 359 -25.54 -1.83 17.68
C SER A 359 -26.77 -0.92 17.46
N PRO A 360 -27.18 -0.12 18.46
CA PRO A 360 -28.35 0.76 18.39
C PRO A 360 -28.04 2.02 17.57
N TYR A 361 -28.09 1.93 16.25
CA TYR A 361 -27.90 3.10 15.39
C TYR A 361 -29.18 3.92 15.24
N SER A 362 -29.03 5.25 15.22
CA SER A 362 -30.11 6.17 14.91
C SER A 362 -30.66 5.92 13.51
N ALA A 363 -31.96 6.14 13.33
CA ALA A 363 -32.61 5.99 12.04
C ALA A 363 -31.93 6.84 10.96
N ILE A 364 -31.65 6.23 9.81
CA ILE A 364 -31.15 6.94 8.64
C ILE A 364 -32.34 7.65 8.00
N THR A 365 -32.30 8.98 7.97
CA THR A 365 -33.18 9.75 7.08
C THR A 365 -32.61 9.66 5.67
N ASP A 366 -33.32 8.97 4.78
CA ASP A 366 -32.95 8.90 3.36
C ASP A 366 -33.23 10.25 2.69
N ASP A 367 -32.26 11.15 2.80
CA ASP A 367 -32.33 12.50 2.27
C ASP A 367 -31.63 12.59 0.90
N SER A 368 -31.64 11.49 0.14
CA SER A 368 -30.83 11.37 -1.09
C SER A 368 -31.32 12.25 -2.24
N ASP A 369 -32.54 12.76 -2.18
CA ASP A 369 -33.11 13.64 -3.20
C ASP A 369 -32.89 15.13 -2.92
N THR A 370 -32.46 15.49 -1.71
CA THR A 370 -32.23 16.89 -1.39
C THR A 370 -30.87 17.35 -1.90
N VAL A 371 -30.93 18.45 -2.65
CA VAL A 371 -29.74 19.17 -3.09
C VAL A 371 -28.99 19.68 -1.87
N ILE A 372 -27.70 19.38 -1.81
CA ILE A 372 -26.82 19.81 -0.72
C ILE A 372 -25.72 20.71 -1.28
N ASP A 373 -25.37 21.75 -0.52
CA ASP A 373 -24.17 22.55 -0.79
C ASP A 373 -22.93 21.91 -0.13
N LEU A 374 -21.74 22.37 -0.54
CA LEU A 374 -20.48 21.81 -0.04
C LEU A 374 -20.29 22.05 1.47
N GLN A 375 -20.77 23.18 2.00
CA GLN A 375 -20.58 23.56 3.39
C GLN A 375 -21.45 22.70 4.31
N ARG A 376 -22.73 22.54 3.97
CA ARG A 376 -23.68 21.67 4.66
C ARG A 376 -23.22 20.22 4.61
N PHE A 377 -22.68 19.75 3.48
CA PHE A 377 -22.10 18.42 3.40
C PHE A 377 -20.91 18.26 4.38
N TYR A 378 -20.00 19.23 4.40
CA TYR A 378 -18.84 19.22 5.30
C TYR A 378 -19.23 19.21 6.78
N GLU A 379 -20.29 19.93 7.16
CA GLU A 379 -20.82 19.95 8.52
C GLU A 379 -21.44 18.62 8.95
N CYS A 380 -21.96 17.82 7.99
CA CYS A 380 -22.52 16.50 8.23
C CYS A 380 -21.47 15.38 8.35
N LEU A 381 -20.19 15.64 8.05
CA LEU A 381 -19.14 14.63 8.16
C LEU A 381 -18.82 14.34 9.63
N SER A 382 -18.38 13.11 9.91
CA SER A 382 -17.93 12.69 11.24
C SER A 382 -16.73 13.52 11.68
N LYS A 383 -16.87 14.23 12.80
CA LYS A 383 -15.80 15.00 13.46
C LYS A 383 -15.30 14.22 14.70
N PRO A 384 -14.04 14.40 15.12
CA PRO A 384 -13.02 15.26 14.50
C PRO A 384 -12.42 14.64 13.24
N PHE A 385 -11.95 15.51 12.33
CA PHE A 385 -11.08 15.07 11.24
C PHE A 385 -9.73 14.68 11.83
N ARG A 386 -9.09 13.65 11.26
CA ARG A 386 -7.70 13.34 11.59
C ARG A 386 -6.73 14.44 11.12
N GLU A 387 -7.11 15.14 10.05
CA GLU A 387 -6.40 16.32 9.56
C GLU A 387 -6.84 17.58 10.32
N THR A 388 -5.87 18.40 10.73
CA THR A 388 -6.14 19.67 11.40
C THR A 388 -6.37 20.78 10.37
N PHE A 389 -7.64 21.10 10.09
CA PHE A 389 -8.00 22.21 9.19
C PHE A 389 -8.36 23.52 9.91
N GLY A 390 -8.41 23.51 11.25
CA GLY A 390 -8.90 24.63 12.05
C GLY A 390 -10.38 24.94 11.75
N ASN A 391 -10.79 26.19 11.94
CA ASN A 391 -12.17 26.67 11.70
C ASN A 391 -12.41 27.10 10.24
N ARG A 392 -11.72 26.49 9.28
CA ARG A 392 -11.84 26.84 7.86
C ARG A 392 -13.17 26.35 7.28
N ALA A 393 -13.76 27.14 6.40
CA ALA A 393 -14.93 26.72 5.63
C ALA A 393 -14.55 25.65 4.60
N ALA A 394 -15.52 24.85 4.15
CA ALA A 394 -15.28 23.70 3.27
C ALA A 394 -14.56 24.06 1.96
N HIS A 395 -14.83 25.26 1.41
CA HIS A 395 -14.21 25.74 0.18
C HIS A 395 -12.76 26.23 0.39
N GLU A 396 -12.39 26.63 1.60
CA GLU A 396 -11.05 27.10 1.95
C GLU A 396 -10.06 25.95 2.17
N ILE A 397 -10.56 24.76 2.52
CA ILE A 397 -9.73 23.55 2.70
C ILE A 397 -9.06 23.14 1.40
N GLN A 398 -9.64 23.49 0.23
CA GLN A 398 -9.14 23.09 -1.09
C GLN A 398 -8.86 21.58 -1.19
N ALA A 399 -9.83 20.78 -0.73
CA ALA A 399 -9.72 19.33 -0.55
C ALA A 399 -9.09 18.57 -1.74
N THR A 400 -9.47 18.92 -2.97
CA THR A 400 -8.92 18.31 -4.19
C THR A 400 -7.44 18.61 -4.39
N GLN A 401 -6.98 19.83 -4.09
CA GLN A 401 -5.57 20.22 -4.20
C GLN A 401 -4.73 19.57 -3.12
N TRP A 402 -5.26 19.49 -1.89
CA TRP A 402 -4.63 18.72 -0.82
C TRP A 402 -4.41 17.27 -1.27
N LEU A 403 -5.44 16.61 -1.80
CA LEU A 403 -5.33 15.20 -2.20
C LEU A 403 -4.29 15.00 -3.29
N ASN A 404 -4.29 15.85 -4.33
CA ASN A 404 -3.29 15.77 -5.40
C ASN A 404 -1.87 15.93 -4.85
N THR A 405 -1.66 16.87 -3.92
CA THR A 405 -0.34 17.11 -3.31
C THR A 405 0.11 15.91 -2.47
N THR A 406 -0.79 15.30 -1.71
CA THR A 406 -0.48 14.13 -0.87
C THR A 406 -0.23 12.89 -1.73
N VAL A 407 -1.01 12.67 -2.79
CA VAL A 407 -0.75 11.60 -3.77
C VAL A 407 0.58 11.81 -4.49
N ASP A 408 0.93 13.05 -4.84
CA ASP A 408 2.21 13.40 -5.46
C ASP A 408 3.42 13.10 -4.57
N LYS A 409 3.26 13.23 -3.25
CA LYS A 409 4.27 12.84 -2.26
C LYS A 409 4.44 11.32 -2.19
N ALA A 410 3.33 10.58 -2.30
CA ALA A 410 3.31 9.12 -2.36
C ALA A 410 3.69 8.52 -3.73
N LYS A 411 4.13 9.33 -4.70
CA LYS A 411 4.59 8.83 -6.02
C LYS A 411 5.71 7.81 -5.87
N GLY A 412 5.64 6.72 -6.64
CA GLY A 412 6.54 5.56 -6.49
C GLY A 412 5.91 4.38 -5.74
N SER A 413 4.78 4.60 -5.05
CA SER A 413 4.01 3.54 -4.38
C SER A 413 3.13 2.70 -5.33
N GLN A 414 3.15 2.99 -6.63
CA GLN A 414 2.26 2.45 -7.68
C GLN A 414 0.77 2.78 -7.47
N LEU A 415 0.49 3.81 -6.67
CA LEU A 415 -0.85 4.29 -6.40
C LEU A 415 -1.43 5.00 -7.64
N VAL A 416 -2.61 4.58 -8.07
CA VAL A 416 -3.39 5.23 -9.12
C VAL A 416 -4.63 5.85 -8.50
N CYS A 417 -4.78 7.16 -8.63
CA CYS A 417 -5.94 7.89 -8.15
C CYS A 417 -6.84 8.26 -9.33
N SER A 418 -8.10 7.80 -9.33
CA SER A 418 -9.08 8.13 -10.36
C SER A 418 -10.36 8.74 -9.77
N PHE A 419 -10.95 9.66 -10.55
CA PHE A 419 -12.21 10.29 -10.22
C PHE A 419 -13.23 9.97 -11.29
N HIS A 420 -14.41 9.52 -10.87
CA HIS A 420 -15.50 9.18 -11.75
C HIS A 420 -16.75 9.95 -11.34
N SER A 421 -17.34 10.69 -12.28
CA SER A 421 -18.60 11.37 -12.05
C SER A 421 -19.74 10.35 -12.10
N ILE A 422 -20.62 10.42 -11.10
CA ILE A 422 -21.84 9.61 -11.02
C ILE A 422 -23.03 10.53 -11.27
N ARG A 423 -24.00 10.06 -12.04
CA ARG A 423 -25.26 10.75 -12.28
C ARG A 423 -26.41 9.79 -11.99
N ARG A 424 -27.53 10.32 -11.49
CA ARG A 424 -28.73 9.53 -11.27
C ARG A 424 -29.43 9.31 -12.62
N ASN A 425 -29.93 8.09 -12.84
CA ASN A 425 -30.83 7.80 -13.95
C ASN A 425 -32.17 8.50 -13.63
N GLY A 426 -32.55 9.54 -14.38
CA GLY A 426 -33.79 10.28 -14.08
C GLY A 426 -33.86 11.73 -14.55
N GLY A 427 -32.83 12.25 -15.23
CA GLY A 427 -32.87 13.60 -15.83
C GLY A 427 -32.49 14.73 -14.87
N ASP A 428 -32.38 14.48 -13.57
CA ASP A 428 -31.84 15.45 -12.63
C ASP A 428 -30.37 15.75 -12.95
N ASN A 429 -30.04 17.04 -13.06
CA ASN A 429 -28.68 17.52 -13.27
C ASN A 429 -27.81 17.42 -12.00
N LEU A 430 -28.14 16.50 -11.09
CA LEU A 430 -27.38 16.27 -9.87
C LEU A 430 -26.20 15.34 -10.17
N VAL A 431 -25.07 15.70 -9.58
CA VAL A 431 -23.78 15.06 -9.79
C VAL A 431 -23.25 14.54 -8.47
N GLY A 432 -22.81 13.29 -8.50
CA GLY A 432 -22.04 12.64 -7.45
C GLY A 432 -20.64 12.34 -7.96
N TYR A 433 -19.78 11.86 -7.06
CA TYR A 433 -18.42 11.49 -7.40
C TYR A 433 -17.99 10.24 -6.66
N LEU A 434 -17.28 9.38 -7.40
CA LEU A 434 -16.49 8.28 -6.88
C LEU A 434 -15.01 8.66 -6.99
N LEU A 435 -14.33 8.63 -5.86
CA LEU A 435 -12.87 8.65 -5.77
C LEU A 435 -12.40 7.22 -5.56
N ARG A 436 -11.52 6.74 -6.43
CA ARG A 436 -10.96 5.39 -6.35
C ARG A 436 -9.44 5.47 -6.31
N LEU A 437 -8.85 4.79 -5.35
CA LEU A 437 -7.41 4.65 -5.17
C LEU A 437 -7.04 3.19 -5.35
N GLU A 438 -6.21 2.88 -6.34
CA GLU A 438 -5.77 1.53 -6.65
C GLU A 438 -4.27 1.39 -6.39
N ARG A 439 -3.89 0.37 -5.63
CA ARG A 439 -2.49 0.00 -5.38
C ARG A 439 -2.36 -1.52 -5.47
N GLY A 440 -1.79 -2.01 -6.57
CA GLY A 440 -1.69 -3.45 -6.82
C GLY A 440 -3.08 -4.11 -6.85
N THR A 441 -3.34 -4.99 -5.87
CA THR A 441 -4.62 -5.68 -5.64
C THR A 441 -5.56 -4.91 -4.70
N VAL A 442 -5.05 -3.95 -3.94
CA VAL A 442 -5.82 -3.19 -2.96
C VAL A 442 -6.52 -2.03 -3.65
N THR A 443 -7.82 -1.92 -3.43
CA THR A 443 -8.64 -0.81 -3.91
C THR A 443 -9.32 -0.14 -2.72
N MET A 444 -9.26 1.19 -2.66
CA MET A 444 -10.09 1.98 -1.75
C MET A 444 -11.00 2.88 -2.55
N SER A 445 -12.27 2.92 -2.14
CA SER A 445 -13.31 3.65 -2.83
C SER A 445 -14.02 4.58 -1.85
N TYR A 446 -14.29 5.79 -2.30
CA TYR A 446 -15.05 6.80 -1.56
C TYR A 446 -16.10 7.37 -2.49
N LEU A 447 -17.34 7.48 -2.02
CA LEU A 447 -18.47 7.84 -2.87
C LEU A 447 -19.35 8.87 -2.18
N VAL A 448 -19.59 9.95 -2.91
CA VAL A 448 -20.63 10.94 -2.62
C VAL A 448 -21.77 10.74 -3.60
N GLU A 449 -22.97 10.51 -3.06
CA GLU A 449 -24.18 10.32 -3.85
C GLU A 449 -24.49 11.56 -4.73
N PRO A 450 -25.24 11.41 -5.84
CA PRO A 450 -25.59 12.53 -6.71
C PRO A 450 -26.54 13.55 -6.08
N ARG A 451 -25.99 14.49 -5.30
CA ARG A 451 -26.73 15.53 -4.57
C ARG A 451 -26.28 16.96 -4.88
N PHE A 452 -25.25 17.15 -5.70
CA PHE A 452 -24.66 18.45 -5.97
C PHE A 452 -25.05 18.97 -7.36
N ARG A 453 -25.28 20.27 -7.48
CA ARG A 453 -25.52 20.92 -8.78
C ARG A 453 -24.24 21.11 -9.59
N LYS A 454 -23.09 21.23 -8.92
CA LYS A 454 -21.79 21.53 -9.53
C LYS A 454 -20.84 20.35 -9.39
N GLU A 455 -20.24 19.96 -10.52
CA GLU A 455 -19.27 18.87 -10.60
C GLU A 455 -18.05 19.11 -9.68
N LYS A 456 -17.57 20.36 -9.62
CA LYS A 456 -16.44 20.77 -8.75
C LYS A 456 -16.74 20.54 -7.26
N ASP A 457 -17.97 20.82 -6.83
CA ASP A 457 -18.37 20.71 -5.43
C ASP A 457 -18.52 19.25 -5.01
N ALA A 458 -19.16 18.41 -5.84
CA ALA A 458 -19.21 16.96 -5.61
C ALA A 458 -17.81 16.34 -5.54
N LYS A 459 -16.89 16.79 -6.42
CA LYS A 459 -15.51 16.32 -6.40
C LYS A 459 -14.76 16.74 -5.12
N ALA A 460 -14.98 17.95 -4.63
CA ALA A 460 -14.42 18.40 -3.35
C ALA A 460 -15.04 17.63 -2.17
N ALA A 461 -16.35 17.40 -2.19
CA ALA A 461 -17.07 16.65 -1.17
C ALA A 461 -16.53 15.22 -1.00
N VAL A 462 -16.26 14.50 -2.10
CA VAL A 462 -15.71 13.14 -1.99
C VAL A 462 -14.30 13.13 -1.41
N CYS A 463 -13.50 14.18 -1.67
CA CYS A 463 -12.18 14.33 -1.05
C CYS A 463 -12.31 14.60 0.46
N LEU A 464 -13.24 15.46 0.88
CA LEU A 464 -13.51 15.73 2.30
C LEU A 464 -13.99 14.48 3.05
N GLN A 465 -14.88 13.70 2.42
CA GLN A 465 -15.33 12.42 2.97
C GLN A 465 -14.18 11.43 3.12
N ALA A 466 -13.31 11.32 2.12
CA ALA A 466 -12.14 10.46 2.20
C ALA A 466 -11.16 10.89 3.30
N MET A 467 -10.96 12.21 3.50
CA MET A 467 -10.18 12.73 4.62
C MET A 467 -10.79 12.39 5.97
N ALA A 468 -12.11 12.54 6.12
CA ALA A 468 -12.82 12.19 7.36
C ALA A 468 -12.67 10.69 7.70
N LEU A 469 -12.57 9.84 6.68
CA LEU A 469 -12.32 8.40 6.81
C LEU A 469 -10.84 8.04 6.97
N GLY A 470 -9.94 9.01 7.13
CA GLY A 470 -8.53 8.76 7.43
C GLY A 470 -7.64 8.48 6.21
N LEU A 471 -8.05 8.85 4.99
CA LEU A 471 -7.23 8.67 3.79
C LEU A 471 -5.84 9.33 3.91
N GLY A 472 -5.71 10.42 4.67
CA GLY A 472 -4.44 11.10 4.89
C GLY A 472 -3.38 10.24 5.57
N ASP A 473 -3.77 9.43 6.55
CA ASP A 473 -2.83 8.53 7.25
C ASP A 473 -2.32 7.45 6.32
N TYR A 474 -3.21 6.89 5.49
CA TYR A 474 -2.83 5.92 4.47
C TYR A 474 -1.83 6.53 3.47
N LEU A 475 -2.08 7.74 2.96
CA LEU A 475 -1.16 8.34 1.99
C LEU A 475 0.19 8.70 2.63
N ARG A 476 0.22 9.12 3.90
CA ARG A 476 1.46 9.36 4.64
C ARG A 476 2.25 8.07 4.87
N SER A 477 1.59 6.95 5.15
CA SER A 477 2.29 5.67 5.28
C SER A 477 2.92 5.23 3.95
N LEU A 478 2.25 5.49 2.82
CA LEU A 478 2.83 5.28 1.49
C LEU A 478 4.04 6.19 1.21
N GLU A 479 3.97 7.46 1.60
CA GLU A 479 5.10 8.40 1.50
C GLU A 479 6.31 7.86 2.26
N LEU A 480 6.13 7.43 3.51
CA LEU A 480 7.19 6.83 4.33
C LEU A 480 7.76 5.54 3.73
N GLU A 481 6.90 4.68 3.18
CA GLU A 481 7.31 3.45 2.49
C GLU A 481 8.19 3.78 1.28
N VAL A 482 7.77 4.73 0.44
CA VAL A 482 8.54 5.16 -0.74
C VAL A 482 9.88 5.77 -0.34
N GLU A 483 9.90 6.63 0.67
CA GLU A 483 11.13 7.27 1.15
C GLU A 483 12.12 6.24 1.74
N SER A 484 11.64 5.16 2.35
CA SER A 484 12.52 4.10 2.87
C SER A 484 13.20 3.25 1.78
N ARG A 485 12.75 3.31 0.53
CA ARG A 485 13.34 2.52 -0.57
C ARG A 485 14.69 3.06 -1.04
N VAL A 486 14.92 4.37 -0.93
CA VAL A 486 16.20 5.00 -1.29
C VAL A 486 16.64 5.94 -0.19
N THR A 487 17.55 5.43 0.63
CA THR A 487 18.10 6.16 1.76
C THR A 487 19.17 7.17 1.31
N ARG A 488 19.49 8.15 2.17
CA ARG A 488 20.59 9.09 1.91
C ARG A 488 21.94 8.37 1.72
N PRO A 489 22.33 7.38 2.56
CA PRO A 489 23.52 6.55 2.33
C PRO A 489 23.57 5.90 0.94
N MET A 490 22.44 5.38 0.43
CA MET A 490 22.39 4.83 -0.94
C MET A 490 22.71 5.88 -2.01
N LYS A 491 22.22 7.12 -1.84
CA LYS A 491 22.49 8.22 -2.78
C LYS A 491 23.96 8.60 -2.77
N ASP A 492 24.57 8.69 -1.59
CA ASP A 492 25.98 9.00 -1.41
C ASP A 492 26.86 7.88 -2.00
N PHE A 493 26.50 6.62 -1.77
CA PHE A 493 27.18 5.46 -2.34
C PHE A 493 27.04 5.39 -3.87
N ALA A 494 25.85 5.64 -4.43
CA ALA A 494 25.67 5.69 -5.88
C ALA A 494 26.49 6.82 -6.52
N ASN A 495 26.64 7.97 -5.85
CA ASN A 495 27.53 9.05 -6.30
C ASN A 495 29.01 8.61 -6.30
N LYS A 496 29.43 7.77 -5.36
CA LYS A 496 30.76 7.15 -5.35
C LYS A 496 30.94 6.20 -6.54
N ILE A 497 29.95 5.34 -6.79
CA ILE A 497 29.95 4.41 -7.94
C ILE A 497 30.05 5.16 -9.27
N ARG A 498 29.29 6.25 -9.45
CA ARG A 498 29.33 7.07 -10.69
C ARG A 498 30.72 7.64 -10.99
N LYS A 499 31.55 7.88 -9.98
CA LYS A 499 32.93 8.35 -10.17
C LYS A 499 33.88 7.22 -10.62
N VAL A 500 33.57 5.98 -10.26
CA VAL A 500 34.39 4.79 -10.57
C VAL A 500 33.99 4.19 -11.92
N LEU A 501 32.71 4.23 -12.28
CA LEU A 501 32.21 3.69 -13.54
C LEU A 501 32.67 4.55 -14.72
N PRO A 502 33.38 3.99 -15.71
CA PRO A 502 33.73 4.71 -16.92
C PRO A 502 32.45 5.01 -17.73
N ASN A 503 32.18 6.31 -17.94
CA ASN A 503 30.96 6.85 -18.56
C ASN A 503 30.45 6.17 -19.86
N PRO A 504 31.26 5.59 -20.78
CA PRO A 504 30.70 5.05 -22.03
C PRO A 504 30.13 3.62 -21.97
N SER A 505 30.35 2.84 -20.90
CA SER A 505 30.03 1.39 -20.90
C SER A 505 28.65 1.02 -20.30
N THR A 506 27.99 1.95 -19.63
CA THR A 506 26.72 1.68 -18.91
C THR A 506 25.52 2.33 -19.59
N GLU A 507 24.59 1.51 -20.09
CA GLU A 507 23.31 1.99 -20.60
C GLU A 507 22.22 1.72 -19.57
N ILE A 508 21.54 2.78 -19.11
CA ILE A 508 20.45 2.66 -18.13
C ILE A 508 19.12 2.86 -18.85
N THR A 509 18.32 1.80 -18.88
CA THR A 509 16.95 1.83 -19.41
C THR A 509 15.96 2.00 -18.27
N PHE A 510 15.08 3.00 -18.36
CA PHE A 510 14.04 3.25 -17.36
C PHE A 510 12.71 2.67 -17.81
N THR A 511 12.00 2.03 -16.90
CA THR A 511 10.62 1.57 -17.07
C THR A 511 9.71 2.41 -16.17
N VAL A 512 8.49 2.70 -16.63
CA VAL A 512 7.50 3.44 -15.83
C VAL A 512 6.22 2.64 -15.82
N GLU A 513 5.71 2.35 -14.63
CA GLU A 513 4.45 1.65 -14.44
C GLU A 513 3.69 2.32 -13.29
N ARG A 514 2.42 2.72 -13.54
CA ARG A 514 1.55 3.35 -12.53
C ARG A 514 2.23 4.49 -11.76
N GLU A 515 2.86 5.42 -12.50
CA GLU A 515 3.61 6.56 -11.94
C GLU A 515 4.83 6.21 -11.05
N ALA A 516 5.24 4.95 -11.01
CA ALA A 516 6.47 4.50 -10.36
C ALA A 516 7.55 4.19 -11.40
N TYR A 517 8.80 4.49 -11.05
CA TYR A 517 9.96 4.28 -11.91
C TYR A 517 10.67 2.98 -11.54
N GLY A 518 11.09 2.23 -12.55
CA GLY A 518 12.05 1.14 -12.45
C GLY A 518 13.24 1.45 -13.34
N ALA A 519 14.35 0.74 -13.11
CA ALA A 519 15.55 0.93 -13.90
C ALA A 519 16.25 -0.42 -14.16
N ALA A 520 16.88 -0.53 -15.31
CA ALA A 520 17.79 -1.61 -15.63
C ALA A 520 19.10 -1.07 -16.19
N VAL A 521 20.21 -1.48 -15.61
CA VAL A 521 21.57 -1.18 -16.06
C VAL A 521 22.04 -2.32 -16.95
N HIS A 522 22.48 -1.98 -18.16
CA HIS A 522 23.14 -2.88 -19.10
C HIS A 522 24.60 -2.50 -19.22
N ILE A 523 25.48 -3.44 -18.93
CA ILE A 523 26.93 -3.26 -18.99
C ILE A 523 27.44 -3.83 -20.30
N LYS A 524 27.83 -2.96 -21.23
CA LYS A 524 28.40 -3.37 -22.51
C LYS A 524 29.86 -3.76 -22.29
N SER A 525 30.13 -5.06 -22.19
CA SER A 525 31.49 -5.57 -22.30
C SER A 525 31.98 -5.38 -23.74
N ASN A 526 33.13 -4.74 -23.92
CA ASN A 526 33.76 -4.52 -25.23
C ASN A 526 34.35 -5.83 -25.82
N ILE A 527 34.17 -6.96 -25.14
CA ILE A 527 34.63 -8.27 -25.57
C ILE A 527 33.43 -8.96 -26.23
N ASP A 528 33.48 -9.10 -27.57
CA ASP A 528 32.55 -9.85 -28.43
C ASP A 528 32.56 -11.36 -28.08
N SER A 529 32.19 -11.68 -26.85
CA SER A 529 32.13 -13.03 -26.35
C SER A 529 30.68 -13.52 -26.48
N PRO A 530 30.41 -14.50 -27.35
CA PRO A 530 29.06 -14.98 -27.67
C PRO A 530 28.35 -15.68 -26.49
N GLU A 531 29.06 -15.94 -25.39
CA GLU A 531 28.48 -16.50 -24.17
C GLU A 531 28.02 -15.37 -23.23
N GLY A 532 26.72 -15.08 -23.33
CA GLY A 532 25.97 -14.00 -22.67
C GLY A 532 25.83 -14.14 -21.15
N GLY A 533 26.94 -14.04 -20.42
CA GLY A 533 26.94 -13.84 -18.96
C GLY A 533 26.29 -12.51 -18.58
N ARG A 534 25.42 -12.54 -17.57
CA ARG A 534 24.49 -11.47 -17.15
C ARG A 534 25.15 -10.08 -17.08
N SER A 535 24.90 -9.25 -18.09
CA SER A 535 25.24 -7.83 -18.13
C SER A 535 24.08 -6.93 -17.70
N LYS A 536 22.93 -7.52 -17.33
CA LYS A 536 21.69 -6.80 -17.05
C LYS A 536 21.28 -6.95 -15.59
N TYR A 537 21.22 -5.81 -14.90
CA TYR A 537 20.72 -5.68 -13.54
C TYR A 537 19.45 -4.84 -13.58
N SER A 538 18.42 -5.19 -12.82
CA SER A 538 17.15 -4.47 -12.85
C SER A 538 16.51 -4.36 -11.48
N VAL A 539 15.88 -3.23 -11.22
CA VAL A 539 15.00 -2.98 -10.07
C VAL A 539 13.58 -2.74 -10.58
N PRO A 540 12.53 -3.16 -9.83
CA PRO A 540 11.15 -3.04 -10.27
C PRO A 540 10.66 -1.57 -10.26
N CYS A 541 9.47 -1.34 -10.83
CA CYS A 541 8.84 -0.01 -10.90
C CYS A 541 8.28 0.43 -9.55
N GLU A 542 9.15 0.84 -8.63
CA GLU A 542 8.79 1.05 -7.24
C GLU A 542 9.43 2.33 -6.65
N TYR A 543 10.00 3.19 -7.50
CA TYR A 543 10.73 4.38 -7.08
C TYR A 543 9.99 5.65 -7.50
N ARG A 544 10.12 6.71 -6.68
CA ARG A 544 9.47 8.01 -6.89
C ARG A 544 9.96 8.74 -8.13
N SER A 545 11.25 8.63 -8.42
CA SER A 545 11.91 9.35 -9.50
C SER A 545 12.87 8.46 -10.29
N LYS A 546 13.23 8.90 -11.50
CA LYS A 546 14.29 8.25 -12.29
C LYS A 546 15.62 8.19 -11.53
N SER A 547 15.97 9.27 -10.83
CA SER A 547 17.21 9.34 -10.05
C SER A 547 17.24 8.32 -8.91
N ASP A 548 16.11 8.11 -8.24
CA ASP A 548 15.99 7.11 -7.17
C ASP A 548 16.07 5.68 -7.73
N ALA A 549 15.39 5.40 -8.84
CA ALA A 549 15.49 4.12 -9.54
C ALA A 549 16.92 3.83 -10.03
N GLU A 550 17.60 4.85 -10.56
CA GLU A 550 19.01 4.77 -10.97
C GLU A 550 19.93 4.46 -9.78
N THR A 551 19.74 5.18 -8.67
CA THR A 551 20.50 4.97 -7.43
C THR A 551 20.35 3.52 -6.96
N ALA A 552 19.11 3.02 -6.92
CA ALA A 552 18.83 1.66 -6.49
C ALA A 552 19.46 0.60 -7.42
N VAL A 553 19.32 0.75 -8.75
CA VAL A 553 19.91 -0.22 -9.69
C VAL A 553 21.43 -0.21 -9.66
N LEU A 554 22.08 0.93 -9.42
CA LEU A 554 23.54 1.01 -9.27
C LEU A 554 24.01 0.30 -7.99
N CYS A 555 23.31 0.48 -6.87
CA CYS A 555 23.60 -0.24 -5.63
C CYS A 555 23.45 -1.76 -5.81
N VAL A 556 22.34 -2.18 -6.44
CA VAL A 556 22.08 -3.61 -6.71
C VAL A 556 23.11 -4.20 -7.68
N ALA A 557 23.45 -3.50 -8.76
CA ALA A 557 24.45 -3.95 -9.71
C ALA A 557 25.82 -4.14 -9.01
N THR A 558 26.22 -3.15 -8.20
CA THR A 558 27.49 -3.19 -7.47
C THR A 558 27.53 -4.34 -6.46
N ARG A 559 26.45 -4.58 -5.71
CA ARG A 559 26.33 -5.73 -4.80
C ARG A 559 26.55 -7.08 -5.51
N VAL A 560 26.10 -7.20 -6.76
CA VAL A 560 26.20 -8.44 -7.55
C VAL A 560 27.56 -8.54 -8.29
N GLY A 561 28.49 -7.61 -8.05
CA GLY A 561 29.83 -7.65 -8.63
C GLY A 561 29.95 -7.04 -10.03
N ALA A 562 29.08 -6.09 -10.37
CA ALA A 562 29.12 -5.39 -11.66
C ALA A 562 30.44 -4.63 -11.90
N ILE A 563 31.05 -4.10 -10.84
CA ILE A 563 32.30 -3.34 -10.93
C ILE A 563 33.45 -4.31 -11.23
N GLU A 564 33.51 -5.45 -10.54
CA GLU A 564 34.47 -6.52 -10.78
C GLU A 564 34.34 -7.07 -12.20
N TYR A 565 33.11 -7.24 -12.69
CA TYR A 565 32.85 -7.66 -14.06
C TYR A 565 33.46 -6.68 -15.08
N LEU A 566 33.33 -5.37 -14.83
CA LEU A 566 33.93 -4.32 -15.66
C LEU A 566 35.46 -4.29 -15.56
N MET A 567 36.01 -4.45 -14.36
CA MET A 567 37.46 -4.38 -14.13
C MET A 567 38.21 -5.60 -14.68
N PHE A 568 37.65 -6.80 -14.53
CA PHE A 568 38.33 -8.04 -14.88
C PHE A 568 37.86 -8.67 -16.19
N GLY A 569 36.84 -8.11 -16.84
CA GLY A 569 36.42 -8.53 -18.19
C GLY A 569 36.03 -10.01 -18.27
N LYS A 570 35.16 -10.45 -17.35
CA LYS A 570 34.76 -11.87 -17.10
C LYS A 570 35.84 -12.77 -16.50
N LYS A 571 37.09 -12.34 -16.36
CA LYS A 571 38.11 -13.13 -15.63
C LYS A 571 37.80 -13.11 -14.14
N PRO A 572 38.09 -14.19 -13.39
CA PRO A 572 37.98 -14.15 -11.94
C PRO A 572 38.90 -13.05 -11.39
N PRO A 573 38.50 -12.39 -10.29
CA PRO A 573 39.35 -11.41 -9.64
C PRO A 573 40.68 -12.07 -9.20
N PRO A 574 41.82 -11.35 -9.22
CA PRO A 574 43.10 -11.87 -8.77
C PRO A 574 43.03 -12.47 -7.35
N PRO A 575 43.81 -13.52 -7.03
CA PRO A 575 43.89 -14.05 -5.67
C PRO A 575 44.22 -12.94 -4.67
N GLY A 576 43.43 -12.84 -3.60
CA GLY A 576 43.59 -11.81 -2.56
C GLY A 576 42.86 -10.48 -2.84
N TYR A 577 42.16 -10.33 -3.97
CA TYR A 577 41.30 -9.18 -4.20
C TYR A 577 40.10 -9.18 -3.25
N VAL A 578 39.89 -8.05 -2.57
CA VAL A 578 38.73 -7.82 -1.69
C VAL A 578 37.78 -6.83 -2.38
N PRO A 579 36.52 -7.20 -2.66
CA PRO A 579 35.57 -6.35 -3.37
C PRO A 579 35.01 -5.25 -2.44
N THR A 580 35.81 -4.23 -2.15
CA THR A 580 35.50 -3.16 -1.18
C THR A 580 34.16 -2.47 -1.47
N LEU A 581 33.90 -2.12 -2.74
CA LEU A 581 32.65 -1.48 -3.14
C LEU A 581 31.45 -2.43 -3.08
N ALA A 582 31.63 -3.73 -3.39
CA ALA A 582 30.53 -4.68 -3.25
C ALA A 582 30.16 -4.88 -1.77
N ASN A 583 31.16 -4.93 -0.88
CA ASN A 583 30.94 -5.05 0.57
C ASN A 583 30.23 -3.81 1.13
N GLU A 584 30.64 -2.60 0.74
CA GLU A 584 29.96 -1.36 1.09
C GLU A 584 28.52 -1.32 0.55
N ALA A 585 28.29 -1.85 -0.66
CA ALA A 585 26.94 -1.98 -1.22
C ALA A 585 26.06 -2.94 -0.40
N ILE A 586 26.64 -4.05 0.09
CA ILE A 586 25.94 -5.01 0.97
C ILE A 586 25.53 -4.30 2.26
N GLU A 587 26.45 -3.62 2.93
CA GLU A 587 26.20 -2.88 4.17
C GLU A 587 25.09 -1.84 3.99
N VAL A 588 25.18 -1.01 2.94
CA VAL A 588 24.17 0.02 2.65
C VAL A 588 22.78 -0.56 2.37
N LEU A 589 22.72 -1.70 1.68
CA LEU A 589 21.45 -2.37 1.36
C LEU A 589 20.87 -3.13 2.56
N ASP A 590 21.72 -3.71 3.41
CA ASP A 590 21.29 -4.39 4.63
C ASP A 590 20.81 -3.39 5.68
N ASP A 591 21.46 -2.24 5.80
CA ASP A 591 20.98 -1.11 6.61
C ASP A 591 19.62 -0.59 6.13
N GLN A 592 19.42 -0.50 4.81
CA GLN A 592 18.15 -0.11 4.22
C GLN A 592 17.05 -1.12 4.55
N LYS A 593 17.35 -2.42 4.45
CA LYS A 593 16.42 -3.50 4.79
C LYS A 593 16.09 -3.49 6.29
N LYS A 594 17.09 -3.32 7.15
CA LYS A 594 16.91 -3.22 8.61
C LYS A 594 16.01 -2.05 8.99
N ARG A 595 16.28 -0.85 8.46
CA ARG A 595 15.44 0.35 8.71
C ARG A 595 14.02 0.19 8.17
N ALA A 596 13.85 -0.49 7.03
CA ALA A 596 12.53 -0.78 6.48
C ALA A 596 11.75 -1.74 7.39
N GLN A 597 12.41 -2.75 7.95
CA GLN A 597 11.82 -3.69 8.91
C GLN A 597 11.45 -3.00 10.23
N GLU A 598 12.38 -2.25 10.84
CA GLU A 598 12.14 -1.50 12.07
C GLU A 598 10.94 -0.55 11.93
N ARG A 599 10.75 0.07 10.76
CA ARG A 599 9.60 0.95 10.48
C ARG A 599 8.27 0.20 10.34
N LEU A 600 8.28 -1.05 9.90
CA LEU A 600 7.08 -1.88 9.81
C LEU A 600 6.67 -2.43 11.18
N GLU A 601 7.63 -2.63 12.08
CA GLU A 601 7.40 -3.10 13.45
C GLU A 601 6.90 -2.00 14.40
N VAL A 602 6.92 -0.72 13.99
CA VAL A 602 6.25 0.35 14.74
C VAL A 602 4.74 0.18 14.58
N GLU A 603 4.14 -0.55 15.53
CA GLU A 603 2.70 -0.68 15.71
C GLU A 603 2.00 0.69 15.52
N PRO A 604 0.95 0.80 14.68
CA PRO A 604 0.21 2.04 14.46
C PRO A 604 -0.60 2.52 15.67
N GLY A 605 -0.31 2.04 16.87
CA GLY A 605 -1.15 2.13 18.07
C GLY A 605 -1.00 3.35 18.96
N GLU A 606 0.08 4.13 18.91
CA GLU A 606 0.33 5.06 20.04
C GLU A 606 1.06 6.37 19.69
N VAL A 607 0.73 7.00 18.57
CA VAL A 607 1.12 8.40 18.30
C VAL A 607 -0.09 9.32 18.41
N VAL A 608 -0.87 9.18 19.48
CA VAL A 608 -1.72 10.27 19.99
C VAL A 608 -0.94 10.91 21.13
N ARG A 609 0.05 11.75 20.78
CA ARG A 609 0.55 12.72 21.76
C ARG A 609 -0.63 13.57 22.17
N THR A 610 -0.99 13.46 23.45
CA THR A 610 -1.95 14.28 24.16
C THR A 610 -1.52 15.74 24.01
N MET A 611 -2.03 16.43 23.00
CA MET A 611 -2.08 17.89 23.03
C MET A 611 -3.23 18.23 23.96
N THR A 612 -2.87 18.54 25.21
CA THR A 612 -3.79 19.18 26.16
C THR A 612 -4.36 20.44 25.50
N PRO A 613 -5.69 20.60 25.46
CA PRO A 613 -6.29 21.83 24.95
C PRO A 613 -5.96 22.99 25.90
N VAL A 614 -5.43 24.06 25.34
CA VAL A 614 -5.35 25.37 25.99
C VAL A 614 -6.79 25.83 26.26
N PRO A 615 -7.16 26.15 27.52
CA PRO A 615 -8.48 26.70 27.79
C PRO A 615 -8.55 28.13 27.28
N ASP A 616 -9.43 28.35 26.31
CA ASP A 616 -9.81 29.66 25.80
C ASP A 616 -10.87 30.25 26.76
N GLU A 617 -10.44 31.18 27.62
CA GLU A 617 -11.36 31.96 28.46
C GLU A 617 -11.97 33.09 27.64
N THR A 618 -13.17 32.89 27.10
CA THR A 618 -14.13 33.98 26.88
C THR A 618 -15.53 33.42 26.64
N SER A 619 -16.38 33.47 27.67
CA SER A 619 -17.82 33.78 27.55
C SER A 619 -18.50 33.58 28.90
N ARG A 620 -18.69 34.70 29.62
CA ARG A 620 -19.73 34.84 30.63
C ARG A 620 -21.05 35.07 29.92
N GLY A 621 -22.04 34.23 30.19
CA GLY A 621 -23.42 34.42 29.78
C GLY A 621 -24.31 33.42 30.48
N ASP A 622 -24.98 33.88 31.53
CA ASP A 622 -26.01 33.18 32.31
C ASP A 622 -27.04 32.48 31.41
N LEU A 623 -27.46 31.26 31.79
CA LEU A 623 -28.86 30.83 31.80
C LEU A 623 -29.05 29.44 32.42
N SER A 624 -30.21 29.31 33.05
CA SER A 624 -30.65 28.37 34.08
C SER A 624 -30.97 26.93 33.64
N LEU A 625 -30.72 26.01 34.58
CA LEU A 625 -31.49 24.80 34.94
C LEU A 625 -32.27 24.03 33.84
N ALA A 626 -31.76 22.84 33.51
CA ALA A 626 -32.54 21.60 33.47
C ALA A 626 -31.58 20.40 33.56
N GLN A 627 -31.64 19.66 34.67
CA GLN A 627 -30.92 18.39 34.84
C GLN A 627 -31.65 17.29 34.07
N GLY A 628 -30.98 16.75 33.05
CA GLY A 628 -31.35 15.50 32.37
C GLY A 628 -30.10 14.63 32.26
N SER A 629 -30.09 13.53 33.01
CA SER A 629 -28.99 12.56 33.04
C SER A 629 -28.88 11.83 31.70
N SER A 630 -27.96 12.25 30.84
CA SER A 630 -27.58 11.52 29.62
C SER A 630 -26.22 10.83 29.84
N SER A 631 -26.26 9.52 30.02
CA SER A 631 -25.08 8.64 29.99
C SER A 631 -24.53 8.62 28.56
N SER A 632 -23.40 9.28 28.33
CA SER A 632 -22.73 9.31 27.03
C SER A 632 -21.84 8.09 26.86
N LEU A 633 -22.39 7.02 26.27
CA LEU A 633 -21.59 5.94 25.69
C LEU A 633 -21.00 6.46 24.37
N LEU A 634 -19.71 6.82 24.40
CA LEU A 634 -18.96 7.11 23.17
C LEU A 634 -18.80 5.82 22.36
N PRO A 635 -19.10 5.81 21.06
CA PRO A 635 -18.84 4.66 20.20
C PRO A 635 -17.32 4.44 20.00
N PRO A 636 -16.87 3.19 19.76
CA PRO A 636 -15.47 2.88 19.53
C PRO A 636 -14.91 3.54 18.25
N PRO A 637 -13.59 3.82 18.18
CA PRO A 637 -12.97 4.48 17.03
C PRO A 637 -12.99 3.59 15.77
N LEU A 638 -13.39 4.18 14.64
CA LEU A 638 -13.51 3.54 13.31
C LEU A 638 -12.17 2.99 12.75
N SER A 639 -11.03 3.20 13.42
CA SER A 639 -9.75 2.55 13.05
C SER A 639 -9.78 1.03 13.16
N GLN A 640 -10.71 0.45 13.93
CA GLN A 640 -10.82 -1.01 14.10
C GLN A 640 -11.66 -1.71 13.01
N LEU A 641 -12.23 -0.97 12.06
CA LEU A 641 -12.99 -1.54 10.93
C LEU A 641 -12.17 -1.73 9.65
N TYR A 642 -10.89 -1.34 9.66
CA TYR A 642 -9.94 -1.73 8.63
C TYR A 642 -9.17 -2.95 9.13
N SER A 643 -9.43 -4.12 8.55
CA SER A 643 -8.72 -5.35 8.89
C SER A 643 -7.20 -5.18 8.64
N PRO A 644 -6.32 -5.57 9.60
CA PRO A 644 -4.86 -5.63 9.42
C PRO A 644 -4.41 -6.52 8.25
N ASN A 645 -5.31 -7.34 7.67
CA ASN A 645 -5.06 -8.32 6.61
C ASN A 645 -4.61 -7.75 5.24
N MET A 646 -4.43 -6.43 5.12
CA MET A 646 -4.07 -5.78 3.84
C MET A 646 -2.58 -5.76 3.55
N LEU A 647 -1.70 -5.78 4.56
CA LEU A 647 -0.24 -5.75 4.36
C LEU A 647 0.29 -7.10 3.86
N ASP A 648 -0.29 -8.21 4.33
CA ASP A 648 0.15 -9.56 3.97
C ASP A 648 -0.25 -10.02 2.56
N SER A 649 -1.36 -9.48 2.05
CA SER A 649 -1.78 -9.68 0.66
C SER A 649 -0.83 -8.99 -0.33
N ILE A 650 -0.14 -7.91 0.09
CA ILE A 650 0.83 -7.16 -0.72
C ILE A 650 2.13 -7.97 -0.88
N THR A 651 2.63 -8.57 0.20
CA THR A 651 3.85 -9.40 0.17
C THR A 651 3.64 -10.63 -0.73
N HIS A 652 2.49 -11.30 -0.61
CA HIS A 652 2.15 -12.46 -1.43
C HIS A 652 1.94 -12.10 -2.92
N ALA A 653 1.26 -10.98 -3.22
CA ALA A 653 1.07 -10.52 -4.59
C ALA A 653 2.38 -10.06 -5.26
N GLN A 654 3.28 -9.40 -4.51
CA GLN A 654 4.61 -9.02 -4.99
C GLN A 654 5.50 -10.24 -5.28
N GLU A 655 5.38 -11.30 -4.47
CA GLU A 655 6.09 -12.56 -4.67
C GLU A 655 5.54 -13.35 -5.87
N LEU A 656 4.22 -13.40 -6.05
CA LEU A 656 3.58 -13.95 -7.25
C LEU A 656 3.95 -13.18 -8.53
N MET A 657 4.07 -11.84 -8.48
CA MET A 657 4.54 -11.05 -9.61
C MET A 657 6.04 -11.28 -9.91
N ARG A 658 6.88 -11.45 -8.89
CA ARG A 658 8.29 -11.85 -9.06
C ARG A 658 8.41 -13.26 -9.67
N LEU A 659 7.58 -14.20 -9.24
CA LEU A 659 7.55 -15.57 -9.76
C LEU A 659 7.05 -15.62 -11.20
N ARG A 660 5.97 -14.89 -11.54
CA ARG A 660 5.52 -14.74 -12.94
C ARG A 660 6.60 -14.14 -13.84
N ALA A 661 7.28 -13.09 -13.38
CA ALA A 661 8.40 -12.48 -14.13
C ALA A 661 9.61 -13.41 -14.30
N ASN A 662 9.80 -14.40 -13.42
CA ASN A 662 10.83 -15.42 -13.56
C ASN A 662 10.37 -16.56 -14.49
N VAL A 663 9.11 -16.99 -14.43
CA VAL A 663 8.54 -17.98 -15.37
C VAL A 663 8.55 -17.45 -16.81
N GLU A 664 8.29 -16.16 -17.01
CA GLU A 664 8.36 -15.52 -18.33
C GLU A 664 9.80 -15.43 -18.87
N LYS A 665 10.82 -15.39 -17.99
CA LYS A 665 12.25 -15.44 -18.34
C LYS A 665 12.77 -16.86 -18.60
N SER A 666 12.08 -17.89 -18.12
CA SER A 666 12.45 -19.31 -18.27
C SER A 666 11.89 -19.96 -19.54
N ARG A 667 11.07 -19.26 -20.34
CA ARG A 667 10.59 -19.78 -21.63
C ARG A 667 11.76 -19.89 -22.62
N PRO A 668 12.02 -21.06 -23.22
CA PRO A 668 13.00 -21.17 -24.30
C PRO A 668 12.58 -20.29 -25.48
N ALA A 669 13.56 -19.67 -26.11
CA ALA A 669 13.41 -18.59 -27.08
C ALA A 669 12.35 -18.87 -28.17
N HIS A 670 11.37 -17.98 -28.28
CA HIS A 670 10.37 -17.86 -29.36
C HIS A 670 10.96 -17.66 -30.78
N GLY A 671 12.28 -17.78 -30.96
CA GLY A 671 12.98 -17.58 -32.22
C GLY A 671 12.69 -18.64 -33.28
N GLN A 672 12.34 -19.87 -32.91
CA GLN A 672 11.98 -20.91 -33.88
C GLN A 672 10.54 -20.80 -34.37
N GLN A 673 9.60 -20.45 -33.50
CA GLN A 673 8.18 -20.35 -33.85
C GLN A 673 7.91 -19.12 -34.75
N LYS A 674 8.65 -18.03 -34.54
CA LYS A 674 8.61 -16.86 -35.43
C LYS A 674 9.17 -17.17 -36.83
N ARG A 675 10.23 -17.97 -36.93
CA ARG A 675 10.79 -18.41 -38.23
C ARG A 675 9.84 -19.38 -38.96
N CYS A 676 9.15 -20.26 -38.24
CA CYS A 676 8.12 -21.11 -38.83
C CYS A 676 6.94 -20.30 -39.38
N LEU A 677 6.43 -19.32 -38.62
CA LEU A 677 5.32 -18.47 -39.08
C LEU A 677 5.72 -17.56 -40.26
N GLU A 678 6.92 -16.98 -40.25
CA GLU A 678 7.43 -16.19 -41.38
C GLU A 678 7.62 -17.06 -42.65
N GLN A 679 8.03 -18.32 -42.49
CA GLN A 679 8.17 -19.26 -43.60
C GLN A 679 6.81 -19.73 -44.13
N GLU A 680 5.82 -19.91 -43.25
CA GLU A 680 4.45 -20.26 -43.62
C GLU A 680 3.74 -19.10 -44.34
N GLU A 681 3.98 -17.85 -43.92
CA GLU A 681 3.45 -16.65 -44.57
C GLU A 681 4.09 -16.40 -45.95
N GLN A 682 5.40 -16.69 -46.09
CA GLN A 682 6.06 -16.70 -47.40
C GLN A 682 5.51 -17.78 -48.33
N ASN A 683 5.22 -18.98 -47.81
CA ASN A 683 4.62 -20.05 -48.59
C ASN A 683 3.19 -19.71 -49.01
N LEU A 684 2.38 -19.13 -48.13
CA LEU A 684 1.04 -18.64 -48.46
C LEU A 684 1.07 -17.56 -49.55
N SER A 685 2.05 -16.65 -49.48
CA SER A 685 2.25 -15.60 -50.46
C SER A 685 2.65 -16.15 -51.84
N ARG A 686 3.43 -17.24 -51.88
CA ARG A 686 3.77 -17.94 -53.12
C ARG A 686 2.56 -18.65 -53.73
N VAL A 687 1.74 -19.32 -52.92
CA VAL A 687 0.50 -19.98 -53.38
C VAL A 687 -0.50 -18.97 -53.92
N LYS A 688 -0.66 -17.81 -53.26
CA LYS A 688 -1.53 -16.73 -53.75
C LYS A 688 -1.06 -16.18 -55.09
N ARG A 689 0.26 -16.00 -55.30
CA ARG A 689 0.81 -15.56 -56.59
C ARG A 689 0.68 -16.60 -57.70
N ALA A 690 0.71 -17.90 -57.35
CA ALA A 690 0.52 -18.99 -58.31
C ALA A 690 -0.94 -19.17 -58.74
N LYS A 691 -1.91 -18.73 -57.93
CA LYS A 691 -3.35 -18.72 -58.28
C LYS A 691 -3.80 -17.53 -59.14
N VAL A 692 -2.97 -16.48 -59.22
CA VAL A 692 -3.25 -15.25 -59.99
C VAL A 692 -2.63 -15.29 -61.39
N LYS A 693 -1.63 -16.15 -61.60
CA LYS A 693 -1.15 -16.54 -62.93
C LYS A 693 -1.99 -17.71 -63.45
#